data_AF-A0A9W8V882-F1
#
_entry.id   AF-A0A9W8V882-F1
#
_cell.length_a   1.000
_cell.length_b   1.000
_cell.length_c   1.000
_cell.angle_alpha   90.00
_cell.angle_beta   90.00
_cell.angle_gamma   90.00
#
_symmetry.space_group_name_H-M   'P 1'
#
loop_
_entity.id
_entity.type
_entity.pdbx_description
1 polymer ?
#
loop_
_entity_poly.entity_id
_entity_poly.type
_entity_poly.pdbx_seq_one_letter_code
_entity_poly.pdbx_strand_id
1 'polypeptide(L)'
;MAKDKKKNSDAKKAKKAEKAAKQASKGEKKAKTKAAKIEGSDAEDVDLDEVLEEYRRQQEQFLKITETVCEAPPRARAASTLMASPHDSNTLLLFGGEYFNGSLAQFYNDLNIYNISRDEWRCVTSPNAPLPRSGHAWTRAGNPNHVYLFGGEFSSPKQGTFHHYSDFWRLEPATREWTKIEVKGKDKSPSARSGHRMTYWKQYIILFGGFQDTSNQTKYLADLWIFDTINFVWHSPQLPPAQLKPDARSSFTLLPHEQGAALYGGYSRVKATVNVKQKGNKGPSQAQRNVLIPKVHEDCFYLRITQPPTDASPNTPPAVRWERRKKPANAPNPTRAGATMTWHKGRGIMFGGVHDVEQSEEGMDSEFFNQLFAWNIERNRFMPMGLRKPRQQKKAAPEPRGGRRGRAQANEEELLRQLAALETGASLEDADDIELAKKEEEEDEKPAREMPVTMEPPHMRFNAQLAVQDDVLYIYGGTFEKGDREFTFDDLYAIDLGKMDGCKEIFTRPVEDWIESEDEDDEDDEDDEDEEEEEEEETTQMFTPSKRKKKQDEVSEVSSEASSEPSIAASEDDETETTATSVDDGLPHPRPFESRREFFSRTSAEWQEILMTSLRWKNIQPETMAIKEIKAKAYELSEEKWWDCREEIVALEEEQEAAGIQEVVSLAERGDAGAGGGARRR
;
A
#
# COMPACT_ATOMS: atom_id res chain seq x y z
N MET A 1 -22.79 34.71 72.38
CA MET A 1 -23.60 34.50 71.16
C MET A 1 -22.88 33.61 70.13
N ALA A 2 -22.57 32.34 70.46
CA ALA A 2 -21.83 31.46 69.53
C ALA A 2 -22.28 29.97 69.53
N LYS A 3 -23.32 29.60 70.30
CA LYS A 3 -23.81 28.21 70.36
C LYS A 3 -25.06 27.91 69.52
N ASP A 4 -25.81 28.92 69.06
CA ASP A 4 -27.06 28.69 68.30
C ASP A 4 -26.91 28.60 66.78
N LYS A 5 -25.83 29.11 66.19
CA LYS A 5 -25.62 29.03 64.72
C LYS A 5 -25.16 27.65 64.24
N LYS A 6 -24.51 26.83 65.09
CA LYS A 6 -23.98 25.52 64.68
C LYS A 6 -25.06 24.44 64.62
N LYS A 7 -26.03 24.45 65.55
CA LYS A 7 -27.17 23.51 65.57
C LYS A 7 -28.09 23.63 64.35
N ASN A 8 -28.20 24.83 63.77
CA ASN A 8 -29.07 25.07 62.62
C ASN A 8 -28.40 24.68 61.28
N SER A 9 -27.06 24.64 61.23
CA SER A 9 -26.27 24.14 60.09
C SER A 9 -26.41 22.62 59.93
N ASP A 10 -26.26 21.89 61.04
CA ASP A 10 -26.23 20.43 61.01
C ASP A 10 -27.61 19.84 60.75
N ALA A 11 -28.69 20.48 61.24
CA ALA A 11 -30.06 20.12 60.90
C ALA A 11 -30.40 20.36 59.41
N LYS A 12 -29.81 21.38 58.77
CA LYS A 12 -30.00 21.68 57.34
C LYS A 12 -29.22 20.71 56.44
N LYS A 13 -28.01 20.30 56.86
CA LYS A 13 -27.23 19.25 56.18
C LYS A 13 -27.89 17.88 56.30
N ALA A 14 -28.41 17.51 57.48
CA ALA A 14 -29.16 16.26 57.67
C ALA A 14 -30.41 16.19 56.79
N LYS A 15 -31.21 17.28 56.71
CA LYS A 15 -32.38 17.33 55.81
C LYS A 15 -32.00 17.26 54.32
N LYS A 16 -30.85 17.81 53.91
CA LYS A 16 -30.40 17.74 52.51
C LYS A 16 -29.90 16.33 52.15
N ALA A 17 -29.19 15.67 53.07
CA ALA A 17 -28.76 14.29 52.92
C ALA A 17 -29.95 13.31 52.88
N GLU A 18 -30.96 13.50 53.74
CA GLU A 18 -32.17 12.68 53.72
C GLU A 18 -33.00 12.88 52.44
N LYS A 19 -33.03 14.12 51.90
CA LYS A 19 -33.71 14.41 50.63
C LYS A 19 -32.95 13.80 49.43
N ALA A 20 -31.62 13.80 49.46
CA ALA A 20 -30.79 13.13 48.46
C ALA A 20 -30.93 11.60 48.54
N ALA A 21 -30.96 11.00 49.74
CA ALA A 21 -31.20 9.57 49.93
C ALA A 21 -32.63 9.15 49.52
N LYS A 22 -33.64 10.01 49.73
CA LYS A 22 -35.00 9.81 49.21
C LYS A 22 -35.12 9.97 47.69
N GLN A 23 -34.24 10.76 47.07
CA GLN A 23 -34.16 10.85 45.59
C GLN A 23 -33.40 9.67 45.00
N ALA A 24 -32.30 9.23 45.61
CA ALA A 24 -31.56 8.04 45.22
C ALA A 24 -32.41 6.76 45.35
N SER A 25 -33.13 6.58 46.46
CA SER A 25 -34.04 5.43 46.64
C SER A 25 -35.27 5.48 45.72
N LYS A 26 -35.70 6.67 45.26
CA LYS A 26 -36.69 6.80 44.18
C LYS A 26 -36.11 6.42 42.81
N GLY A 27 -34.83 6.73 42.56
CA GLY A 27 -34.10 6.31 41.36
C GLY A 27 -33.92 4.80 41.30
N GLU A 28 -33.48 4.17 42.40
CA GLU A 28 -33.35 2.72 42.51
C GLU A 28 -34.69 1.99 42.46
N LYS A 29 -35.77 2.53 43.06
CA LYS A 29 -37.10 1.95 42.89
C LYS A 29 -37.57 2.05 41.45
N LYS A 30 -37.35 3.17 40.75
CA LYS A 30 -37.65 3.28 39.31
C LYS A 30 -36.81 2.30 38.47
N ALA A 31 -35.53 2.12 38.78
CA ALA A 31 -34.65 1.19 38.10
C ALA A 31 -35.06 -0.28 38.34
N LYS A 32 -35.39 -0.65 39.59
CA LYS A 32 -35.92 -1.98 39.93
C LYS A 32 -37.30 -2.24 39.35
N THR A 33 -38.18 -1.24 39.26
CA THR A 33 -39.46 -1.38 38.56
C THR A 33 -39.29 -1.49 37.05
N LYS A 34 -38.28 -0.83 36.44
CA LYS A 34 -37.95 -1.00 35.02
C LYS A 34 -37.34 -2.38 34.74
N ALA A 35 -36.44 -2.85 35.60
CA ALA A 35 -35.82 -4.18 35.50
C ALA A 35 -36.82 -5.32 35.72
N ALA A 36 -37.70 -5.21 36.71
CA ALA A 36 -38.76 -6.19 36.96
C ALA A 36 -39.85 -6.20 35.85
N LYS A 37 -39.96 -5.12 35.06
CA LYS A 37 -40.84 -5.07 33.88
C LYS A 37 -40.22 -5.77 32.66
N ILE A 38 -38.89 -5.89 32.62
CA ILE A 38 -38.14 -6.59 31.56
C ILE A 38 -38.11 -8.11 31.83
N GLU A 39 -38.06 -8.55 33.08
CA GLU A 39 -38.04 -9.98 33.44
C GLU A 39 -39.42 -10.63 33.59
N GLY A 40 -40.52 -9.85 33.60
CA GLY A 40 -41.83 -10.33 34.05
C GLY A 40 -43.03 -10.08 33.14
N SER A 41 -42.86 -9.48 31.96
CA SER A 41 -43.95 -9.39 30.97
C SER A 41 -43.57 -10.09 29.69
N ASP A 42 -44.52 -10.86 29.19
CA ASP A 42 -44.70 -11.28 27.81
C ASP A 42 -43.97 -10.35 26.81
N ALA A 43 -43.13 -10.93 25.96
CA ALA A 43 -42.21 -10.21 25.07
C ALA A 43 -42.93 -9.53 23.87
N GLU A 44 -44.14 -9.00 24.08
CA GLU A 44 -44.97 -8.38 23.03
C GLU A 44 -45.22 -6.86 23.23
N ASP A 45 -44.76 -6.27 24.34
CA ASP A 45 -44.92 -4.82 24.65
C ASP A 45 -43.61 -4.01 24.50
N VAL A 46 -42.65 -4.49 23.71
CA VAL A 46 -41.48 -3.69 23.30
C VAL A 46 -41.94 -2.75 22.19
N ASP A 47 -41.84 -1.44 22.41
CA ASP A 47 -42.11 -0.46 21.36
C ASP A 47 -41.09 -0.66 20.23
N LEU A 48 -41.52 -1.37 19.19
CA LEU A 48 -40.69 -1.76 18.06
C LEU A 48 -40.12 -0.53 17.36
N ASP A 49 -40.82 0.61 17.38
CA ASP A 49 -40.35 1.84 16.76
C ASP A 49 -39.17 2.43 17.56
N GLU A 50 -39.23 2.44 18.90
CA GLU A 50 -38.13 2.92 19.76
C GLU A 50 -36.88 2.03 19.63
N VAL A 51 -37.06 0.71 19.60
CA VAL A 51 -35.95 -0.24 19.40
C VAL A 51 -35.34 -0.12 18.01
N LEU A 52 -36.17 0.01 16.96
CA LEU A 52 -35.69 0.24 15.60
C LEU A 52 -34.98 1.59 15.46
N GLU A 53 -35.42 2.64 16.15
CA GLU A 53 -34.72 3.92 16.21
C GLU A 53 -33.37 3.81 16.92
N GLU A 54 -33.29 3.06 18.02
CA GLU A 54 -32.04 2.85 18.72
C GLU A 54 -31.05 2.02 17.88
N TYR A 55 -31.52 0.99 17.17
CA TYR A 55 -30.71 0.28 16.17
C TYR A 55 -30.27 1.19 15.03
N ARG A 56 -31.15 2.04 14.49
CA ARG A 56 -30.79 3.04 13.48
C ARG A 56 -29.70 3.98 13.98
N ARG A 57 -29.83 4.51 15.20
CA ARG A 57 -28.85 5.43 15.80
C ARG A 57 -27.50 4.75 16.05
N GLN A 58 -27.50 3.51 16.54
CA GLN A 58 -26.28 2.73 16.73
C GLN A 58 -25.60 2.44 15.38
N GLN A 59 -26.39 2.10 14.36
CA GLN A 59 -25.89 1.85 13.01
C GLN A 59 -25.35 3.13 12.36
N GLU A 60 -26.03 4.27 12.49
CA GLU A 60 -25.55 5.57 12.03
C GLU A 60 -24.26 5.98 12.75
N GLN A 61 -24.14 5.70 14.04
CA GLN A 61 -22.93 5.99 14.81
C GLN A 61 -21.77 5.08 14.41
N PHE A 62 -22.04 3.80 14.14
CA PHE A 62 -21.03 2.85 13.65
C PHE A 62 -20.57 3.18 12.23
N LEU A 63 -21.48 3.61 11.36
CA LEU A 63 -21.19 4.00 9.97
C LEU A 63 -20.67 5.44 9.85
N LYS A 64 -20.59 6.18 10.96
CA LYS A 64 -20.23 7.59 10.94
C LYS A 64 -18.79 7.79 10.51
N ILE A 65 -18.63 8.52 9.42
CA ILE A 65 -17.32 9.01 8.99
C ILE A 65 -16.91 10.15 9.92
N THR A 66 -15.69 10.07 10.44
CA THR A 66 -15.14 11.08 11.35
C THR A 66 -13.84 11.65 10.78
N GLU A 67 -13.66 12.96 10.92
CA GLU A 67 -12.41 13.64 10.60
C GLU A 67 -11.79 14.15 11.89
N THR A 68 -10.55 13.75 12.17
CA THR A 68 -9.78 14.23 13.32
C THR A 68 -8.59 15.04 12.83
N VAL A 69 -8.30 16.15 13.51
CA VAL A 69 -7.08 16.93 13.23
C VAL A 69 -5.88 16.11 13.71
N CYS A 70 -4.90 15.90 12.83
CA CYS A 70 -3.69 15.19 13.17
C CYS A 70 -2.77 16.08 14.02
N GLU A 71 -2.21 15.53 15.09
CA GLU A 71 -1.22 16.24 15.92
C GLU A 71 0.10 16.48 15.17
N ALA A 72 0.41 15.60 14.21
CA ALA A 72 1.57 15.68 13.34
C ALA A 72 1.22 15.25 11.90
N PRO A 73 2.00 15.67 10.90
CA PRO A 73 1.84 15.17 9.53
C PRO A 73 1.97 13.65 9.44
N PRO A 74 1.39 13.03 8.38
CA PRO A 74 1.45 11.58 8.17
C PRO A 74 2.89 11.06 8.16
N ARG A 75 3.09 9.83 8.67
CA ARG A 75 4.41 9.18 8.72
C ARG A 75 4.94 8.87 7.30
N ALA A 76 6.26 8.63 7.26
CA ALA A 76 7.01 8.20 6.08
C ALA A 76 6.29 7.07 5.36
N ARG A 77 6.12 7.22 4.04
CA ARG A 77 5.44 6.22 3.23
C ARG A 77 5.86 6.27 1.76
N ALA A 78 6.33 5.14 1.27
CA ALA A 78 6.55 4.87 -0.13
C ALA A 78 5.27 4.34 -0.77
N ALA A 79 5.22 4.37 -2.11
CA ALA A 79 4.15 3.79 -2.92
C ALA A 79 2.71 4.18 -2.52
N SER A 80 2.55 5.29 -1.79
CA SER A 80 1.28 5.94 -1.51
C SER A 80 0.82 6.75 -2.71
N THR A 81 -0.38 7.34 -2.61
CA THR A 81 -0.90 8.22 -3.65
C THR A 81 -1.32 9.57 -3.09
N LEU A 82 -0.83 10.66 -3.70
CA LEU A 82 -1.25 12.04 -3.44
C LEU A 82 -2.09 12.58 -4.60
N MET A 83 -3.19 13.27 -4.32
CA MET A 83 -4.09 13.83 -5.33
C MET A 83 -4.71 15.14 -4.89
N ALA A 84 -4.77 16.09 -5.81
CA ALA A 84 -5.60 17.29 -5.70
C ALA A 84 -7.08 16.92 -5.62
N SER A 85 -7.80 17.38 -4.59
CA SER A 85 -9.23 17.12 -4.45
C SER A 85 -9.98 17.58 -5.72
N PRO A 86 -10.80 16.73 -6.36
CA PRO A 86 -11.63 17.18 -7.45
C PRO A 86 -12.87 17.95 -6.95
N HIS A 87 -13.14 17.94 -5.64
CA HIS A 87 -14.29 18.62 -5.05
C HIS A 87 -14.03 20.11 -4.78
N ASP A 88 -12.81 20.45 -4.38
CA ASP A 88 -12.44 21.82 -3.98
C ASP A 88 -10.98 22.12 -4.34
N SER A 89 -10.61 23.41 -4.26
CA SER A 89 -9.25 23.86 -4.58
C SER A 89 -8.31 23.95 -3.38
N ASN A 90 -8.77 23.55 -2.19
CA ASN A 90 -8.07 23.80 -0.93
C ASN A 90 -7.56 22.53 -0.24
N THR A 91 -7.88 21.35 -0.77
CA THR A 91 -7.53 20.09 -0.12
C THR A 91 -6.74 19.15 -1.03
N LEU A 92 -5.73 18.50 -0.43
CA LEU A 92 -5.03 17.38 -1.03
C LEU A 92 -5.41 16.09 -0.29
N LEU A 93 -5.55 15.01 -1.03
CA LEU A 93 -5.85 13.67 -0.53
C LEU A 93 -4.58 12.83 -0.58
N LEU A 94 -4.23 12.19 0.53
CA LEU A 94 -3.15 11.21 0.63
C LEU A 94 -3.74 9.89 1.14
N PHE A 95 -3.49 8.79 0.43
CA PHE A 95 -4.04 7.48 0.81
C PHE A 95 -3.01 6.36 0.67
N GLY A 96 -3.01 5.47 1.66
CA GLY A 96 -2.27 4.23 1.68
C GLY A 96 -0.75 4.42 1.65
N GLY A 97 -0.06 3.44 1.06
CA GLY A 97 1.40 3.35 1.02
C GLY A 97 1.95 2.37 2.05
N GLU A 98 3.27 2.25 2.06
CA GLU A 98 4.02 1.37 2.96
C GLU A 98 5.25 2.08 3.50
N TYR A 99 5.77 1.56 4.61
CA TYR A 99 7.02 2.00 5.21
C TYR A 99 7.85 0.78 5.59
N PHE A 100 9.12 0.76 5.21
CA PHE A 100 10.06 -0.27 5.55
C PHE A 100 11.21 0.34 6.37
N ASN A 101 11.54 -0.26 7.51
CA ASN A 101 12.55 0.24 8.44
C ASN A 101 13.88 -0.54 8.40
N GLY A 102 14.07 -1.39 7.39
CA GLY A 102 15.19 -2.34 7.29
C GLY A 102 14.84 -3.75 7.77
N SER A 103 13.76 -3.94 8.52
CA SER A 103 13.35 -5.24 9.06
C SER A 103 11.88 -5.58 8.82
N LEU A 104 10.99 -4.63 9.06
CA LEU A 104 9.54 -4.80 8.99
C LEU A 104 8.91 -3.77 8.06
N ALA A 105 7.98 -4.25 7.22
CA ALA A 105 7.10 -3.47 6.39
C ALA A 105 5.78 -3.18 7.11
N GLN A 106 5.38 -1.92 7.15
CA GLN A 106 4.09 -1.44 7.64
C GLN A 106 3.27 -0.88 6.47
N PHE A 107 2.04 -1.35 6.29
CA PHE A 107 1.12 -0.84 5.27
C PHE A 107 0.05 0.05 5.90
N TYR A 108 -0.38 1.05 5.14
CA TYR A 108 -1.37 2.03 5.59
C TYR A 108 -2.68 1.92 4.79
N ASN A 109 -3.80 2.26 5.43
CA ASN A 109 -5.13 2.44 4.81
C ASN A 109 -5.81 3.75 5.21
N ASP A 110 -5.08 4.66 5.84
CA ASP A 110 -5.58 5.95 6.27
C ASP A 110 -5.79 6.88 5.06
N LEU A 111 -6.90 7.63 5.09
CA LEU A 111 -7.14 8.75 4.19
C LEU A 111 -6.80 10.03 4.94
N ASN A 112 -5.68 10.66 4.56
CA ASN A 112 -5.23 11.93 5.12
C ASN A 112 -5.60 13.08 4.18
N ILE A 113 -6.11 14.17 4.75
CA ILE A 113 -6.51 15.38 4.05
C ILE A 113 -5.61 16.51 4.50
N TYR A 114 -4.88 17.12 3.57
CA TYR A 114 -4.13 18.34 3.84
C TYR A 114 -4.92 19.56 3.39
N ASN A 115 -5.23 20.45 4.31
CA ASN A 115 -5.86 21.73 4.03
C ASN A 115 -4.78 22.79 3.75
N ILE A 116 -4.77 23.32 2.53
CA ILE A 116 -3.74 24.22 2.03
C ILE A 116 -3.79 25.59 2.73
N SER A 117 -4.98 26.15 2.94
CA SER A 117 -5.13 27.47 3.56
C SER A 117 -4.84 27.47 5.06
N ARG A 118 -5.20 26.37 5.74
CA ARG A 118 -5.04 26.22 7.19
C ARG A 118 -3.73 25.59 7.62
N ASP A 119 -2.95 25.03 6.68
CA ASP A 119 -1.74 24.25 6.98
C ASP A 119 -2.02 23.14 8.01
N GLU A 120 -3.08 22.36 7.75
CA GLU A 120 -3.62 21.40 8.71
C GLU A 120 -3.84 20.04 8.05
N TRP A 121 -3.34 18.98 8.69
CA TRP A 121 -3.63 17.60 8.32
C TRP A 121 -4.82 17.08 9.12
N ARG A 122 -5.71 16.34 8.44
CA ARG A 122 -6.81 15.61 9.05
C ARG A 122 -6.77 14.15 8.63
N CYS A 123 -7.07 13.25 9.55
CA CYS A 123 -7.25 11.83 9.25
C CYS A 123 -8.74 11.52 9.20
N VAL A 124 -9.16 10.87 8.11
CA VAL A 124 -10.52 10.38 7.94
C VAL A 124 -10.59 8.93 8.41
N THR A 125 -11.45 8.67 9.39
CA THR A 125 -11.83 7.30 9.76
C THR A 125 -13.15 6.97 9.07
N SER A 126 -13.12 5.96 8.21
CA SER A 126 -14.28 5.43 7.50
C SER A 126 -14.37 3.92 7.74
N PRO A 127 -15.53 3.40 8.21
CA PRO A 127 -15.70 1.97 8.48
C PRO A 127 -15.65 1.12 7.21
N ASN A 128 -15.97 1.71 6.05
CA ASN A 128 -15.94 1.06 4.74
C ASN A 128 -14.70 1.40 3.91
N ALA A 129 -13.58 1.78 4.55
CA ALA A 129 -12.35 2.10 3.83
C ALA A 129 -11.71 0.86 3.18
N PRO A 130 -10.97 1.01 2.07
CA PRO A 130 -10.16 -0.07 1.52
C PRO A 130 -9.13 -0.58 2.55
N LEU A 131 -8.80 -1.88 2.51
CA LEU A 131 -7.76 -2.48 3.36
C LEU A 131 -6.35 -1.88 3.09
N PRO A 132 -5.40 -2.03 4.04
CA PRO A 132 -4.03 -1.53 3.89
C PRO A 132 -3.38 -1.97 2.58
N ARG A 133 -2.78 -1.01 1.87
CA ARG A 133 -2.23 -1.26 0.54
C ARG A 133 -1.20 -0.23 0.13
N SER A 134 -0.25 -0.68 -0.69
CA SER A 134 0.69 0.16 -1.43
C SER A 134 0.61 -0.15 -2.92
N GLY A 135 1.24 0.67 -3.76
CA GLY A 135 1.36 0.41 -5.20
C GLY A 135 0.02 0.38 -5.96
N HIS A 136 -1.06 0.85 -5.33
CA HIS A 136 -2.37 1.04 -5.96
C HIS A 136 -2.34 2.24 -6.92
N ALA A 137 -3.34 2.31 -7.79
CA ALA A 137 -3.56 3.48 -8.61
C ALA A 137 -4.91 4.09 -8.29
N TRP A 138 -4.96 5.42 -8.32
CA TRP A 138 -6.22 6.15 -8.27
C TRP A 138 -6.29 7.25 -9.31
N THR A 139 -7.49 7.67 -9.65
CA THR A 139 -7.71 8.80 -10.55
C THR A 139 -9.05 9.46 -10.29
N ARG A 140 -9.15 10.76 -10.56
CA ARG A 140 -10.45 11.46 -10.55
C ARG A 140 -11.28 11.06 -11.76
N ALA A 141 -12.60 11.08 -11.64
CA ALA A 141 -13.49 11.04 -12.79
C ALA A 141 -13.61 12.39 -13.49
N GLY A 142 -14.06 12.37 -14.76
CA GLY A 142 -14.36 13.60 -15.49
C GLY A 142 -15.66 14.28 -15.07
N ASN A 143 -16.67 13.49 -14.67
CA ASN A 143 -17.95 13.92 -14.11
C ASN A 143 -18.75 12.66 -13.69
N PRO A 144 -19.31 12.56 -12.47
CA PRO A 144 -19.15 13.46 -11.30
C PRO A 144 -17.75 13.40 -10.67
N ASN A 145 -17.45 14.33 -9.76
CA ASN A 145 -16.14 14.54 -9.10
C ASN A 145 -15.79 13.43 -8.07
N HIS A 146 -15.99 12.17 -8.42
CA HIS A 146 -15.52 11.05 -7.60
C HIS A 146 -14.04 10.74 -7.85
N VAL A 147 -13.42 10.05 -6.90
CA VAL A 147 -12.09 9.44 -7.06
C VAL A 147 -12.27 7.92 -7.12
N TYR A 148 -11.57 7.27 -8.04
CA TYR A 148 -11.60 5.82 -8.22
C TYR A 148 -10.24 5.23 -7.88
N LEU A 149 -10.22 4.14 -7.13
CA LEU A 149 -9.01 3.41 -6.72
C LEU A 149 -9.13 1.95 -7.13
N PHE A 150 -8.06 1.38 -7.69
CA PHE A 150 -7.99 -0.04 -8.05
C PHE A 150 -6.72 -0.68 -7.52
N GLY A 151 -6.85 -1.93 -7.08
CA GLY A 151 -5.73 -2.83 -6.80
C GLY A 151 -4.77 -2.31 -5.73
N GLY A 152 -3.49 -2.59 -5.95
CA GLY A 152 -2.42 -2.44 -4.95
C GLY A 152 -1.96 -3.80 -4.42
N GLU A 153 -1.02 -3.76 -3.49
CA GLU A 153 -0.51 -4.94 -2.82
C GLU A 153 -0.40 -4.74 -1.31
N PHE A 154 -0.31 -5.86 -0.61
CA PHE A 154 -0.03 -5.97 0.80
C PHE A 154 0.99 -7.10 0.98
N SER A 155 1.99 -6.91 1.82
CA SER A 155 2.91 -7.98 2.18
C SER A 155 2.82 -8.29 3.67
N SER A 156 3.25 -9.50 4.04
CA SER A 156 3.57 -9.78 5.44
C SER A 156 4.68 -8.81 5.94
N PRO A 157 4.78 -8.56 7.26
CA PRO A 157 5.76 -7.62 7.79
C PRO A 157 7.20 -7.93 7.37
N LYS A 158 7.60 -9.20 7.27
CA LYS A 158 8.93 -9.61 6.79
C LYS A 158 9.05 -9.70 5.25
N GLN A 159 8.06 -9.19 4.50
CA GLN A 159 8.01 -9.20 3.03
C GLN A 159 8.16 -10.58 2.36
N GLY A 160 7.91 -11.68 3.07
CA GLY A 160 8.03 -13.04 2.53
C GLY A 160 6.85 -13.48 1.65
N THR A 161 5.70 -12.83 1.79
CA THR A 161 4.47 -13.16 1.07
C THR A 161 3.77 -11.90 0.60
N PHE A 162 3.35 -11.88 -0.66
CA PHE A 162 2.67 -10.75 -1.30
C PHE A 162 1.24 -11.13 -1.69
N HIS A 163 0.30 -10.26 -1.37
CA HIS A 163 -1.09 -10.32 -1.79
C HIS A 163 -1.39 -9.14 -2.70
N HIS A 164 -1.86 -9.40 -3.92
CA HIS A 164 -2.33 -8.34 -4.81
C HIS A 164 -3.84 -8.21 -4.76
N TYR A 165 -4.33 -6.98 -4.62
CA TYR A 165 -5.75 -6.69 -4.66
C TYR A 165 -6.27 -6.57 -6.10
N SER A 166 -7.51 -6.99 -6.31
CA SER A 166 -8.29 -6.78 -7.55
C SER A 166 -9.59 -6.02 -7.31
N ASP A 167 -9.74 -5.43 -6.12
CA ASP A 167 -10.93 -4.68 -5.73
C ASP A 167 -10.93 -3.28 -6.36
N PHE A 168 -12.12 -2.74 -6.50
CA PHE A 168 -12.35 -1.44 -7.12
C PHE A 168 -13.21 -0.58 -6.20
N TRP A 169 -12.73 0.62 -5.91
CA TRP A 169 -13.31 1.51 -4.93
C TRP A 169 -13.59 2.87 -5.54
N ARG A 170 -14.60 3.54 -4.99
CA ARG A 170 -14.96 4.92 -5.29
C ARG A 170 -15.01 5.70 -3.99
N LEU A 171 -14.33 6.84 -3.96
CA LEU A 171 -14.40 7.82 -2.89
C LEU A 171 -15.24 9.01 -3.37
N GLU A 172 -16.22 9.41 -2.56
CA GLU A 172 -16.89 10.71 -2.66
C GLU A 172 -16.09 11.73 -1.85
N PRO A 173 -15.35 12.67 -2.47
CA PRO A 173 -14.46 13.54 -1.72
C PRO A 173 -15.21 14.54 -0.82
N ALA A 174 -16.47 14.86 -1.11
CA ALA A 174 -17.26 15.76 -0.25
C ALA A 174 -17.63 15.12 1.10
N THR A 175 -18.07 13.86 1.08
CA THR A 175 -18.50 13.12 2.29
C THR A 175 -17.40 12.24 2.88
N ARG A 176 -16.27 12.11 2.17
CA ARG A 176 -15.17 11.17 2.44
C ARG A 176 -15.61 9.71 2.48
N GLU A 177 -16.74 9.40 1.83
CA GLU A 177 -17.32 8.07 1.86
C GLU A 177 -16.69 7.16 0.81
N TRP A 178 -16.22 6.00 1.25
CA TRP A 178 -15.77 4.93 0.39
C TRP A 178 -16.92 3.99 0.04
N THR A 179 -17.05 3.69 -1.25
CA THR A 179 -17.96 2.68 -1.79
C THR A 179 -17.17 1.63 -2.56
N LYS A 180 -17.27 0.36 -2.18
CA LYS A 180 -16.75 -0.74 -2.99
C LYS A 180 -17.65 -0.94 -4.21
N ILE A 181 -17.07 -0.95 -5.41
CA ILE A 181 -17.79 -1.23 -6.65
C ILE A 181 -17.68 -2.73 -6.94
N GLU A 182 -18.79 -3.44 -6.80
CA GLU A 182 -18.86 -4.86 -7.13
C GLU A 182 -19.13 -5.07 -8.62
N VAL A 183 -18.29 -5.87 -9.26
CA VAL A 183 -18.41 -6.23 -10.68
C VAL A 183 -18.70 -7.72 -10.76
N LYS A 184 -19.85 -8.09 -11.34
CA LYS A 184 -20.29 -9.50 -11.38
C LYS A 184 -19.49 -10.30 -12.41
N GLY A 185 -18.62 -11.20 -11.92
CA GLY A 185 -17.90 -12.21 -12.70
C GLY A 185 -16.40 -11.91 -12.84
N LYS A 186 -15.55 -12.89 -12.52
CA LYS A 186 -14.08 -12.74 -12.43
C LYS A 186 -13.41 -12.29 -13.73
N ASP A 187 -13.93 -12.69 -14.89
CA ASP A 187 -13.36 -12.32 -16.20
C ASP A 187 -13.85 -10.96 -16.73
N LYS A 188 -14.72 -10.28 -15.97
CA LYS A 188 -15.29 -8.98 -16.34
C LYS A 188 -14.64 -7.81 -15.60
N SER A 189 -13.58 -8.04 -14.84
CA SER A 189 -12.81 -7.00 -14.16
C SER A 189 -11.32 -7.23 -14.38
N PRO A 190 -10.48 -6.20 -14.23
CA PRO A 190 -9.03 -6.39 -14.27
C PRO A 190 -8.59 -7.40 -13.19
N SER A 191 -7.57 -8.19 -13.51
CA SER A 191 -6.94 -9.08 -12.52
C SER A 191 -6.24 -8.29 -11.41
N ALA A 192 -5.99 -8.94 -10.28
CA ALA A 192 -5.19 -8.38 -9.19
C ALA A 192 -3.84 -7.85 -9.67
N ARG A 193 -3.38 -6.69 -9.19
CA ARG A 193 -2.13 -6.05 -9.64
C ARG A 193 -1.70 -4.88 -8.77
N SER A 194 -0.41 -4.59 -8.77
CA SER A 194 0.22 -3.36 -8.24
C SER A 194 1.08 -2.69 -9.33
N GLY A 195 1.55 -1.46 -9.07
CA GLY A 195 2.44 -0.71 -9.98
C GLY A 195 1.81 -0.31 -11.33
N HIS A 196 0.50 -0.50 -11.49
CA HIS A 196 -0.27 -0.09 -12.65
C HIS A 196 -0.58 1.41 -12.58
N ARG A 197 -1.13 1.97 -13.66
CA ARG A 197 -1.57 3.37 -13.67
C ARG A 197 -3.00 3.50 -14.15
N MET A 198 -3.67 4.49 -13.57
CA MET A 198 -5.01 4.90 -13.92
C MET A 198 -5.04 6.36 -14.35
N THR A 199 -5.88 6.65 -15.34
CA THR A 199 -6.24 8.01 -15.73
C THR A 199 -7.67 8.04 -16.20
N TYR A 200 -8.19 9.22 -16.55
CA TYR A 200 -9.56 9.37 -17.01
C TYR A 200 -9.61 10.06 -18.38
N TRP A 201 -10.69 9.78 -19.11
CA TRP A 201 -11.08 10.53 -20.29
C TRP A 201 -12.60 10.56 -20.39
N LYS A 202 -13.18 11.76 -20.31
CA LYS A 202 -14.64 11.94 -20.20
C LYS A 202 -15.21 11.08 -19.05
N GLN A 203 -16.21 10.24 -19.30
CA GLN A 203 -16.80 9.32 -18.32
C GLN A 203 -15.98 8.05 -18.09
N TYR A 204 -14.88 7.83 -18.81
CA TYR A 204 -14.15 6.58 -18.75
C TYR A 204 -12.95 6.66 -17.83
N ILE A 205 -12.78 5.65 -16.99
CA ILE A 205 -11.54 5.40 -16.26
C ILE A 205 -10.73 4.38 -17.06
N ILE A 206 -9.46 4.68 -17.28
CA ILE A 206 -8.53 3.91 -18.09
C ILE A 206 -7.51 3.31 -17.13
N LEU A 207 -7.35 1.99 -17.17
CA LEU A 207 -6.35 1.24 -16.43
C LEU A 207 -5.45 0.50 -17.41
N PHE A 208 -4.13 0.58 -17.19
CA PHE A 208 -3.16 -0.14 -18.01
C PHE A 208 -2.05 -0.76 -17.15
N GLY A 209 -1.55 -1.91 -17.60
CA GLY A 209 -0.30 -2.50 -17.11
C GLY A 209 -0.29 -2.87 -15.63
N GLY A 210 0.88 -2.72 -15.01
CA GLY A 210 1.20 -3.16 -13.65
C GLY A 210 1.96 -4.47 -13.62
N PHE A 211 2.07 -5.05 -12.45
CA PHE A 211 2.64 -6.37 -12.26
C PHE A 211 1.86 -7.17 -11.23
N GLN A 212 2.10 -8.47 -11.25
CA GLN A 212 1.76 -9.42 -10.21
C GLN A 212 3.07 -10.06 -9.79
N ASP A 213 3.44 -9.88 -8.54
CA ASP A 213 4.49 -10.64 -7.94
C ASP A 213 3.94 -11.94 -7.36
N THR A 214 4.72 -12.99 -7.55
CA THR A 214 4.52 -14.27 -6.90
C THR A 214 5.85 -14.62 -6.29
N SER A 215 5.87 -15.36 -5.19
CA SER A 215 7.11 -15.78 -4.51
C SER A 215 8.18 -16.37 -5.45
N ASN A 216 7.78 -16.87 -6.63
CA ASN A 216 8.68 -17.44 -7.63
C ASN A 216 9.03 -16.50 -8.79
N GLN A 217 8.15 -15.56 -9.18
CA GLN A 217 8.35 -14.73 -10.36
C GLN A 217 7.45 -13.48 -10.38
N THR A 218 8.03 -12.33 -10.71
CA THR A 218 7.29 -11.12 -11.09
C THR A 218 6.81 -11.17 -12.55
N LYS A 219 5.50 -11.04 -12.75
CA LYS A 219 4.85 -10.98 -14.06
C LYS A 219 4.32 -9.58 -14.34
N TYR A 220 4.94 -8.90 -15.31
CA TYR A 220 4.43 -7.63 -15.83
C TYR A 220 3.20 -7.82 -16.73
N LEU A 221 2.28 -6.87 -16.68
CA LEU A 221 1.03 -6.85 -17.43
C LEU A 221 1.04 -5.77 -18.52
N ALA A 222 0.27 -6.00 -19.59
CA ALA A 222 0.13 -5.09 -20.75
C ALA A 222 -1.34 -4.96 -21.21
N ASP A 223 -2.27 -5.41 -20.38
CA ASP A 223 -3.70 -5.36 -20.67
C ASP A 223 -4.26 -3.94 -20.44
N LEU A 224 -5.30 -3.62 -21.20
CA LEU A 224 -6.01 -2.34 -21.16
C LEU A 224 -7.45 -2.59 -20.71
N TRP A 225 -7.87 -1.84 -19.70
CA TRP A 225 -9.21 -1.87 -19.17
C TRP A 225 -9.82 -0.48 -19.16
N ILE A 226 -11.11 -0.41 -19.49
CA ILE A 226 -11.86 0.84 -19.55
C ILE A 226 -13.14 0.68 -18.76
N PHE A 227 -13.27 1.41 -17.66
CA PHE A 227 -14.48 1.43 -16.86
C PHE A 227 -15.40 2.56 -17.30
N ASP A 228 -16.65 2.22 -17.59
CA ASP A 228 -17.72 3.19 -17.81
C ASP A 228 -18.34 3.59 -16.47
N THR A 229 -18.14 4.84 -16.07
CA THR A 229 -18.67 5.39 -14.80
C THR A 229 -20.19 5.64 -14.82
N ILE A 230 -20.84 5.55 -15.99
CA ILE A 230 -22.30 5.69 -16.12
C ILE A 230 -22.96 4.33 -15.94
N ASN A 231 -22.47 3.32 -16.66
CA ASN A 231 -23.06 1.98 -16.66
C ASN A 231 -22.47 1.05 -15.59
N PHE A 232 -21.38 1.46 -14.94
CA PHE A 232 -20.63 0.68 -13.96
C PHE A 232 -20.13 -0.66 -14.52
N VAL A 233 -19.59 -0.61 -15.75
CA VAL A 233 -19.08 -1.80 -16.47
C VAL A 233 -17.64 -1.58 -16.89
N TRP A 234 -16.82 -2.60 -16.66
CA TRP A 234 -15.49 -2.70 -17.25
C TRP A 234 -15.57 -3.30 -18.66
N HIS A 235 -14.83 -2.69 -19.56
CA HIS A 235 -14.58 -3.20 -20.91
C HIS A 235 -13.10 -3.59 -21.03
N SER A 236 -12.86 -4.72 -21.69
CA SER A 236 -11.53 -5.11 -22.19
C SER A 236 -11.56 -5.03 -23.71
N PRO A 237 -11.18 -3.88 -24.30
CA PRO A 237 -11.28 -3.68 -25.73
C PRO A 237 -10.34 -4.62 -26.49
N GLN A 238 -10.86 -5.31 -27.51
CA GLN A 238 -10.06 -6.16 -28.37
C GLN A 238 -9.29 -5.30 -29.39
N LEU A 239 -7.98 -5.27 -29.23
CA LEU A 239 -7.09 -4.53 -30.12
C LEU A 239 -6.79 -5.35 -31.39
N PRO A 240 -6.69 -4.73 -32.58
CA PRO A 240 -6.27 -5.42 -33.79
C PRO A 240 -4.91 -6.12 -33.60
N PRO A 241 -4.73 -7.38 -34.05
CA PRO A 241 -3.49 -8.13 -33.81
C PRO A 241 -2.21 -7.47 -34.33
N ALA A 242 -2.30 -6.71 -35.44
CA ALA A 242 -1.17 -6.04 -36.08
C ALA A 242 -0.88 -4.63 -35.51
N GLN A 243 -1.63 -4.18 -34.50
CA GLN A 243 -1.42 -2.86 -33.91
C GLN A 243 -0.20 -2.83 -32.98
N LEU A 244 0.66 -1.83 -33.16
CA LEU A 244 1.70 -1.52 -32.17
C LEU A 244 1.05 -1.04 -30.87
N LYS A 245 1.35 -1.74 -29.78
CA LYS A 245 0.90 -1.43 -28.42
C LYS A 245 2.09 -1.40 -27.45
N PRO A 246 1.96 -0.74 -26.29
CA PRO A 246 3.02 -0.76 -25.29
C PRO A 246 3.27 -2.17 -24.76
N ASP A 247 4.55 -2.50 -24.55
CA ASP A 247 4.97 -3.73 -23.86
C ASP A 247 4.49 -3.76 -22.41
N ALA A 248 4.52 -4.95 -21.79
CA ALA A 248 4.22 -5.12 -20.37
C ALA A 248 5.18 -4.32 -19.48
N ARG A 249 4.63 -3.56 -18.53
CA ARG A 249 5.39 -2.60 -17.71
C ARG A 249 4.62 -2.14 -16.47
N SER A 250 5.38 -1.64 -15.50
CA SER A 250 4.92 -0.95 -14.30
C SER A 250 5.56 0.44 -14.20
N SER A 251 5.18 1.23 -13.20
CA SER A 251 5.86 2.49 -12.82
C SER A 251 6.09 3.46 -13.99
N PHE A 252 5.19 3.42 -14.98
CA PHE A 252 5.17 4.32 -16.12
C PHE A 252 4.32 5.55 -15.82
N THR A 253 4.36 6.54 -16.70
CA THR A 253 3.46 7.68 -16.65
C THR A 253 2.25 7.43 -17.54
N LEU A 254 1.03 7.66 -17.02
CA LEU A 254 -0.21 7.65 -17.78
C LEU A 254 -1.03 8.91 -17.47
N LEU A 255 -1.12 9.83 -18.43
CA LEU A 255 -1.75 11.14 -18.24
C LEU A 255 -3.01 11.28 -19.09
N PRO A 256 -4.01 12.06 -18.64
CA PRO A 256 -5.19 12.35 -19.45
C PRO A 256 -4.80 13.16 -20.68
N HIS A 257 -5.46 12.86 -21.80
CA HIS A 257 -5.26 13.52 -23.08
C HIS A 257 -6.62 13.81 -23.72
N GLU A 258 -6.75 14.85 -24.54
CA GLU A 258 -8.04 15.31 -25.10
C GLU A 258 -8.83 14.22 -25.86
N GLN A 259 -8.13 13.20 -26.35
CA GLN A 259 -8.70 12.09 -27.12
C GLN A 259 -8.54 10.72 -26.43
N GLY A 260 -8.12 10.67 -25.17
CA GLY A 260 -7.89 9.45 -24.41
C GLY A 260 -6.80 9.62 -23.37
N ALA A 261 -5.67 8.94 -23.55
CA ALA A 261 -4.54 8.99 -22.62
C ALA A 261 -3.18 9.07 -23.33
N ALA A 262 -2.15 9.55 -22.62
CA ALA A 262 -0.77 9.55 -23.05
C ALA A 262 0.08 8.71 -22.09
N LEU A 263 0.82 7.75 -22.64
CA LEU A 263 1.73 6.88 -21.92
C LEU A 263 3.18 7.26 -22.25
N TYR A 264 4.03 7.32 -21.23
CA TYR A 264 5.47 7.48 -21.37
C TYR A 264 6.23 6.60 -20.39
N GLY A 265 7.24 5.91 -20.93
CA GLY A 265 8.25 5.18 -20.17
C GLY A 265 7.71 4.00 -19.36
N GLY A 266 8.34 3.75 -18.21
CA GLY A 266 8.04 2.63 -17.31
C GLY A 266 9.23 1.72 -17.07
N TYR A 267 8.99 0.69 -16.27
CA TYR A 267 9.97 -0.34 -15.93
C TYR A 267 9.38 -1.72 -16.16
N SER A 268 10.21 -2.64 -16.65
CA SER A 268 9.94 -4.08 -16.58
C SER A 268 11.25 -4.87 -16.48
N ARG A 269 11.14 -6.16 -16.16
CA ARG A 269 12.24 -7.12 -16.32
C ARG A 269 11.95 -8.01 -17.51
N VAL A 270 12.90 -8.11 -18.44
CA VAL A 270 12.75 -8.86 -19.70
C VAL A 270 13.70 -10.05 -19.72
N LYS A 271 13.21 -11.20 -20.18
CA LYS A 271 14.04 -12.40 -20.36
C LYS A 271 15.01 -12.18 -21.51
N ALA A 272 16.30 -12.28 -21.24
CA ALA A 272 17.37 -12.24 -22.24
C ALA A 272 18.24 -13.49 -22.11
N THR A 273 18.69 -14.02 -23.25
CA THR A 273 19.62 -15.14 -23.29
C THR A 273 21.03 -14.58 -23.32
N VAL A 274 21.78 -14.84 -22.26
CA VAL A 274 23.18 -14.43 -22.12
C VAL A 274 24.07 -15.64 -22.36
N ASN A 275 25.11 -15.45 -23.18
CA ASN A 275 26.09 -16.50 -23.48
C ASN A 275 27.18 -16.44 -22.41
N VAL A 276 27.21 -17.43 -21.51
CA VAL A 276 28.24 -17.51 -20.48
C VAL A 276 29.46 -18.20 -21.09
N LYS A 277 30.60 -17.49 -21.13
CA LYS A 277 31.89 -18.10 -21.48
C LYS A 277 32.42 -18.84 -20.26
N GLN A 278 32.20 -20.15 -20.19
CA GLN A 278 32.85 -20.98 -19.18
C GLN A 278 34.37 -21.02 -19.45
N LYS A 279 35.17 -20.43 -18.54
CA LYS A 279 36.61 -20.72 -18.44
C LYS A 279 36.79 -22.10 -17.78
N GLY A 280 36.50 -23.16 -18.52
CA GLY A 280 36.76 -24.53 -18.13
C GLY A 280 37.86 -25.14 -19.01
N ASN A 281 38.73 -25.96 -18.42
CA ASN A 281 39.92 -26.56 -19.04
C ASN A 281 39.60 -27.63 -20.13
N LYS A 282 38.40 -27.63 -20.71
CA LYS A 282 37.93 -28.56 -21.76
C LYS A 282 37.05 -27.84 -22.79
N GLY A 283 37.70 -27.06 -23.66
CA GLY A 283 37.10 -26.49 -24.88
C GLY A 283 36.02 -25.41 -24.66
N PRO A 284 35.73 -24.57 -25.67
CA PRO A 284 34.71 -23.54 -25.56
C PRO A 284 33.31 -24.16 -25.67
N SER A 285 32.78 -24.64 -24.54
CA SER A 285 31.34 -24.91 -24.40
C SER A 285 30.63 -23.59 -24.10
N GLN A 286 29.80 -23.11 -25.03
CA GLN A 286 28.93 -21.96 -24.79
C GLN A 286 27.67 -22.44 -24.06
N ALA A 287 27.61 -22.21 -22.74
CA ALA A 287 26.37 -22.41 -21.98
C ALA A 287 25.50 -21.16 -22.11
N GLN A 288 24.26 -21.32 -22.57
CA GLN A 288 23.28 -20.23 -22.63
C GLN A 288 22.44 -20.24 -21.36
N ARG A 289 22.41 -19.12 -20.62
CA ARG A 289 21.52 -18.92 -19.46
C ARG A 289 20.48 -17.85 -19.81
N ASN A 290 19.23 -18.08 -19.43
CA ASN A 290 18.21 -17.04 -19.48
C ASN A 290 18.25 -16.24 -18.17
N VAL A 291 18.45 -14.93 -18.27
CA VAL A 291 18.48 -14.00 -17.14
C VAL A 291 17.42 -12.93 -17.37
N LEU A 292 16.82 -12.42 -16.29
CA LEU A 292 15.91 -11.28 -16.34
C LEU A 292 16.74 -10.00 -16.23
N ILE A 293 16.74 -9.20 -17.29
CA ILE A 293 17.47 -7.92 -17.34
C ILE A 293 16.48 -6.77 -17.09
N PRO A 294 16.82 -5.78 -16.25
CA PRO A 294 16.01 -4.58 -16.09
C PRO A 294 15.87 -3.82 -17.42
N LYS A 295 14.68 -3.31 -17.70
CA LYS A 295 14.37 -2.50 -18.89
C LYS A 295 13.63 -1.25 -18.46
N VAL A 296 14.32 -0.11 -18.54
CA VAL A 296 13.70 1.21 -18.49
C VAL A 296 13.15 1.53 -19.88
N HIS A 297 11.84 1.72 -19.98
CA HIS A 297 11.16 2.07 -21.21
C HIS A 297 11.28 3.58 -21.44
N GLU A 298 11.45 3.99 -22.70
CA GLU A 298 11.53 5.41 -23.11
C GLU A 298 10.56 5.76 -24.25
N ASP A 299 9.74 4.79 -24.64
CA ASP A 299 8.75 4.92 -25.68
C ASP A 299 7.54 5.75 -25.19
N CYS A 300 6.87 6.34 -26.17
CA CYS A 300 5.67 7.15 -25.96
C CYS A 300 4.54 6.63 -26.83
N PHE A 301 3.35 6.49 -26.23
CA PHE A 301 2.15 6.08 -26.91
C PHE A 301 0.99 7.00 -26.56
N TYR A 302 0.08 7.22 -27.51
CA TYR A 302 -1.23 7.78 -27.21
C TYR A 302 -2.30 6.72 -27.37
N LEU A 303 -3.16 6.62 -26.37
CA LEU A 303 -4.40 5.87 -26.46
C LEU A 303 -5.47 6.82 -26.99
N ARG A 304 -6.05 6.48 -28.14
CA ARG A 304 -7.21 7.18 -28.70
C ARG A 304 -8.45 6.37 -28.38
N ILE A 305 -9.47 7.05 -27.86
CA ILE A 305 -10.75 6.47 -27.49
C ILE A 305 -11.84 7.18 -28.28
N THR A 306 -12.70 6.40 -28.94
CA THR A 306 -13.89 6.88 -29.62
C THR A 306 -15.11 6.33 -28.89
N GLN A 307 -15.94 7.24 -28.39
CA GLN A 307 -17.21 6.89 -27.75
C GLN A 307 -18.13 6.14 -28.74
N PRO A 308 -18.91 5.16 -28.25
CA PRO A 308 -19.99 4.59 -29.04
C PRO A 308 -20.98 5.67 -29.52
N PRO A 309 -21.68 5.45 -30.64
CA PRO A 309 -22.80 6.28 -31.05
C PRO A 309 -23.84 6.45 -29.93
N THR A 310 -24.56 7.57 -29.89
CA THR A 310 -25.55 7.87 -28.83
C THR A 310 -26.75 6.91 -28.83
N ASP A 311 -27.02 6.25 -29.94
CA ASP A 311 -28.05 5.23 -30.13
C ASP A 311 -27.55 3.79 -29.87
N ALA A 312 -26.27 3.62 -29.52
CA ALA A 312 -25.70 2.33 -29.20
C ALA A 312 -26.28 1.78 -27.89
N SER A 313 -26.28 0.44 -27.75
CA SER A 313 -26.72 -0.20 -26.51
C SER A 313 -25.86 0.25 -25.32
N PRO A 314 -26.43 0.35 -24.09
CA PRO A 314 -25.70 0.92 -22.94
C PRO A 314 -24.34 0.27 -22.63
N ASN A 315 -24.19 -1.02 -22.92
CA ASN A 315 -22.96 -1.77 -22.65
C ASN A 315 -22.02 -1.87 -23.86
N THR A 316 -22.24 -1.06 -24.89
CA THR A 316 -21.38 -1.04 -26.08
C THR A 316 -20.00 -0.51 -25.69
N PRO A 317 -18.91 -1.27 -25.88
CA PRO A 317 -17.59 -0.81 -25.49
C PRO A 317 -17.10 0.34 -26.38
N PRO A 318 -16.34 1.30 -25.85
CA PRO A 318 -15.70 2.31 -26.68
C PRO A 318 -14.64 1.67 -27.59
N ALA A 319 -14.52 2.20 -28.80
CA ALA A 319 -13.47 1.78 -29.73
C ALA A 319 -12.14 2.44 -29.33
N VAL A 320 -11.05 1.68 -29.33
CA VAL A 320 -9.74 2.18 -28.93
C VAL A 320 -8.63 1.82 -29.90
N ARG A 321 -7.60 2.67 -29.94
CA ARG A 321 -6.39 2.42 -30.72
C ARG A 321 -5.17 3.07 -30.06
N TRP A 322 -4.09 2.32 -29.97
CA TRP A 322 -2.77 2.85 -29.63
C TRP A 322 -2.11 3.47 -30.86
N GLU A 323 -1.47 4.63 -30.65
CA GLU A 323 -0.61 5.32 -31.59
C GLU A 323 0.79 5.43 -30.99
N ARG A 324 1.77 4.72 -31.56
CA ARG A 324 3.18 4.92 -31.18
C ARG A 324 3.65 6.29 -31.64
N ARG A 325 4.29 7.04 -30.75
CA ARG A 325 4.91 8.33 -31.03
C ARG A 325 6.43 8.16 -31.15
N LYS A 326 7.08 9.16 -31.75
CA LYS A 326 8.55 9.23 -31.72
C LYS A 326 9.01 9.41 -30.27
N LYS A 327 10.26 9.04 -29.98
CA LYS A 327 10.88 9.33 -28.68
C LYS A 327 10.75 10.83 -28.38
N PRO A 328 10.34 11.23 -27.17
CA PRO A 328 10.19 12.64 -26.83
C PRO A 328 11.50 13.41 -27.00
N ALA A 329 11.43 14.64 -27.50
CA ALA A 329 12.60 15.49 -27.60
C ALA A 329 13.05 15.96 -26.21
N ASN A 330 14.36 16.05 -25.99
CA ASN A 330 15.00 16.53 -24.75
C ASN A 330 14.59 15.76 -23.48
N ALA A 331 14.23 14.48 -23.62
CA ALA A 331 13.95 13.63 -22.46
C ALA A 331 15.17 13.59 -21.50
N PRO A 332 14.95 13.40 -20.19
CA PRO A 332 16.02 13.27 -19.22
C PRO A 332 17.06 12.23 -19.63
N ASN A 333 18.32 12.55 -19.44
CA ASN A 333 19.47 11.70 -19.72
C ASN A 333 20.43 11.77 -18.52
N PRO A 334 20.82 10.65 -17.90
CA PRO A 334 20.45 9.27 -18.25
C PRO A 334 18.96 8.95 -18.02
N THR A 335 18.52 7.79 -18.51
CA THR A 335 17.13 7.31 -18.39
C THR A 335 16.77 6.96 -16.97
N ARG A 336 15.56 7.35 -16.53
CA ARG A 336 15.18 7.24 -15.12
C ARG A 336 13.98 6.32 -14.91
N ALA A 337 14.08 5.43 -13.94
CA ALA A 337 12.95 4.73 -13.34
C ALA A 337 12.36 5.56 -12.18
N GLY A 338 11.16 5.19 -11.73
CA GLY A 338 10.51 5.78 -10.56
C GLY A 338 10.21 7.28 -10.66
N ALA A 339 10.15 7.85 -11.86
CA ALA A 339 9.90 9.28 -12.07
C ALA A 339 8.57 9.52 -12.79
N THR A 340 7.47 9.10 -12.17
CA THR A 340 6.15 9.25 -12.77
C THR A 340 5.64 10.69 -12.68
N MET A 341 4.91 11.13 -13.71
CA MET A 341 4.47 12.51 -13.80
C MET A 341 3.05 12.72 -13.31
N THR A 342 2.76 13.95 -12.88
CA THR A 342 1.40 14.43 -12.63
C THR A 342 0.93 15.39 -13.73
N TRP A 343 -0.37 15.45 -14.00
CA TRP A 343 -0.89 16.26 -15.12
C TRP A 343 -1.08 17.72 -14.72
N HIS A 344 -0.70 18.64 -15.59
CA HIS A 344 -0.97 20.06 -15.46
C HIS A 344 -1.12 20.74 -16.82
N LYS A 345 -2.34 21.19 -17.16
CA LYS A 345 -2.63 22.03 -18.34
C LYS A 345 -1.98 21.50 -19.65
N GLY A 346 -2.16 20.21 -19.93
CA GLY A 346 -1.60 19.55 -21.12
C GLY A 346 -0.12 19.17 -21.03
N ARG A 347 0.47 19.24 -19.84
CA ARG A 347 1.85 18.86 -19.55
C ARG A 347 1.90 17.77 -18.49
N GLY A 348 2.92 16.91 -18.55
CA GLY A 348 3.33 16.05 -17.45
C GLY A 348 4.44 16.72 -16.66
N ILE A 349 4.25 16.90 -15.35
CA ILE A 349 5.26 17.44 -14.45
C ILE A 349 5.99 16.27 -13.79
N MET A 350 7.29 16.17 -14.05
CA MET A 350 8.18 15.10 -13.61
C MET A 350 9.14 15.64 -12.55
N PHE A 351 9.37 14.87 -11.50
CA PHE A 351 10.37 15.17 -10.47
C PHE A 351 11.21 13.93 -10.17
N GLY A 352 12.51 14.12 -10.05
CA GLY A 352 13.47 13.12 -9.56
C GLY A 352 13.66 11.90 -10.46
N GLY A 353 13.70 10.73 -9.84
CA GLY A 353 13.96 9.42 -10.46
C GLY A 353 15.32 8.84 -10.08
N VAL A 354 15.52 7.59 -10.48
CA VAL A 354 16.75 6.82 -10.27
C VAL A 354 17.25 6.22 -11.59
N HIS A 355 18.57 6.17 -11.76
CA HIS A 355 19.24 5.48 -12.86
C HIS A 355 20.25 4.48 -12.30
N ASP A 356 19.99 3.20 -12.54
CA ASP A 356 20.89 2.15 -12.08
C ASP A 356 22.08 2.03 -13.04
N VAL A 357 23.28 2.11 -12.48
CA VAL A 357 24.57 1.97 -13.15
C VAL A 357 25.16 0.62 -12.76
N GLU A 358 25.12 -0.35 -13.69
CA GLU A 358 25.78 -1.65 -13.50
C GLU A 358 27.30 -1.46 -13.57
N GLN A 359 28.01 -1.62 -12.44
CA GLN A 359 29.48 -1.53 -12.38
C GLN A 359 30.16 -2.91 -12.50
N SER A 360 29.51 -4.00 -12.07
CA SER A 360 30.02 -5.37 -12.16
C SER A 360 28.89 -6.43 -12.18
N GLU A 361 29.22 -7.73 -12.23
CA GLU A 361 28.23 -8.81 -12.07
C GLU A 361 27.66 -8.91 -10.63
N GLU A 362 28.27 -8.23 -9.65
CA GLU A 362 27.96 -8.33 -8.21
C GLU A 362 27.56 -7.00 -7.54
N GLY A 363 27.66 -5.86 -8.24
CA GLY A 363 27.33 -4.54 -7.67
C GLY A 363 26.60 -3.61 -8.66
N MET A 364 25.51 -3.01 -8.19
CA MET A 364 24.71 -2.01 -8.89
C MET A 364 24.73 -0.71 -8.07
N ASP A 365 25.19 0.38 -8.68
CA ASP A 365 25.15 1.71 -8.07
C ASP A 365 23.97 2.51 -8.63
N SER A 366 23.18 3.13 -7.77
CA SER A 366 22.00 3.90 -8.17
C SER A 366 22.28 5.41 -8.17
N GLU A 367 22.14 6.08 -9.32
CA GLU A 367 22.21 7.54 -9.44
C GLU A 367 20.81 8.15 -9.26
N PHE A 368 20.60 8.89 -8.16
CA PHE A 368 19.33 9.56 -7.87
C PHE A 368 19.31 11.01 -8.36
N PHE A 369 18.13 11.48 -8.75
CA PHE A 369 17.94 12.84 -9.26
C PHE A 369 16.91 13.63 -8.44
N ASN A 370 17.01 14.96 -8.48
CA ASN A 370 16.03 15.91 -7.94
C ASN A 370 15.58 16.97 -8.99
N GLN A 371 15.84 16.70 -10.26
CA GLN A 371 15.53 17.66 -11.33
C GLN A 371 14.03 17.64 -11.67
N LEU A 372 13.51 18.82 -12.00
CA LEU A 372 12.12 19.02 -12.40
C LEU A 372 12.01 19.23 -13.93
N PHE A 373 11.08 18.53 -14.58
CA PHE A 373 10.80 18.69 -16.00
C PHE A 373 9.30 18.84 -16.28
N ALA A 374 8.96 19.60 -17.31
CA ALA A 374 7.64 19.59 -17.92
C ALA A 374 7.69 18.91 -19.28
N TRP A 375 6.99 17.80 -19.43
CA TRP A 375 6.73 17.17 -20.72
C TRP A 375 5.48 17.76 -21.36
N ASN A 376 5.63 18.54 -22.42
CA ASN A 376 4.49 18.98 -23.21
C ASN A 376 3.98 17.78 -24.04
N ILE A 377 2.76 17.34 -23.75
CA ILE A 377 2.21 16.10 -24.31
C ILE A 377 2.04 16.24 -25.82
N GLU A 378 1.43 17.32 -26.31
CA GLU A 378 1.13 17.52 -27.73
C GLU A 378 2.39 17.68 -28.59
N ARG A 379 3.35 18.50 -28.13
CA ARG A 379 4.64 18.72 -28.81
C ARG A 379 5.63 17.58 -28.59
N ASN A 380 5.30 16.64 -27.70
CA ASN A 380 6.12 15.51 -27.31
C ASN A 380 7.57 15.92 -26.98
N ARG A 381 7.71 16.90 -26.08
CA ARG A 381 8.99 17.53 -25.75
C ARG A 381 9.08 17.83 -24.26
N PHE A 382 10.21 17.47 -23.65
CA PHE A 382 10.57 17.83 -22.29
C PHE A 382 11.22 19.21 -22.23
N MET A 383 10.91 19.94 -21.18
CA MET A 383 11.49 21.24 -20.84
C MET A 383 11.98 21.19 -19.40
N PRO A 384 13.27 21.42 -19.12
CA PRO A 384 13.75 21.51 -17.75
C PRO A 384 13.12 22.73 -17.06
N MET A 385 12.74 22.55 -15.80
CA MET A 385 12.12 23.57 -14.96
C MET A 385 13.04 23.89 -13.78
N GLY A 386 13.87 24.92 -13.94
CA GLY A 386 14.70 25.43 -12.86
C GLY A 386 13.98 26.49 -12.04
N LEU A 387 14.22 26.49 -10.73
CA LEU A 387 13.81 27.56 -9.82
C LEU A 387 14.56 28.86 -10.17
N ARG A 388 13.91 30.01 -10.02
CA ARG A 388 14.43 31.33 -10.41
C ARG A 388 14.13 32.33 -9.31
N LYS A 389 15.09 33.21 -8.99
CA LYS A 389 14.81 34.25 -7.98
C LYS A 389 13.64 35.13 -8.42
N PRO A 390 12.74 35.54 -7.51
CA PRO A 390 11.66 36.46 -7.83
C PRO A 390 12.24 37.69 -8.49
N ARG A 391 11.76 38.04 -9.69
CA ARG A 391 12.21 39.24 -10.38
C ARG A 391 11.72 40.43 -9.55
N GLN A 392 12.64 41.10 -8.84
CA GLN A 392 12.32 42.34 -8.13
C GLN A 392 11.77 43.35 -9.15
N GLN A 393 10.46 43.45 -9.25
CA GLN A 393 9.86 44.64 -9.81
C GLN A 393 10.24 45.75 -8.84
N LYS A 394 11.11 46.66 -9.28
CA LYS A 394 11.22 47.97 -8.63
C LYS A 394 9.79 48.47 -8.49
N LYS A 395 9.27 48.52 -7.27
CA LYS A 395 8.07 49.28 -6.95
C LYS A 395 8.36 50.69 -7.44
N ALA A 396 7.89 51.01 -8.65
CA ALA A 396 7.74 52.40 -9.03
C ALA A 396 6.80 52.98 -7.98
N ALA A 397 7.22 54.09 -7.37
CA ALA A 397 6.44 54.81 -6.38
C ALA A 397 4.99 54.96 -6.89
N PRO A 398 3.99 54.90 -6.01
CA PRO A 398 2.60 55.05 -6.43
C PRO A 398 2.42 56.48 -6.97
N GLU A 399 2.37 56.63 -8.30
CA GLU A 399 1.77 57.81 -8.89
C GLU A 399 0.25 57.71 -8.72
N PRO A 400 -0.42 58.79 -8.28
CA PRO A 400 -1.86 58.79 -8.14
C PRO A 400 -2.49 58.94 -9.52
N ARG A 401 -2.72 57.82 -10.22
CA ARG A 401 -3.59 57.80 -11.40
C ARG A 401 -4.81 56.95 -11.10
N GLY A 402 -5.90 57.64 -10.79
CA GLY A 402 -7.24 57.09 -10.63
C GLY A 402 -7.66 56.31 -11.88
N GLY A 403 -7.48 54.99 -11.82
CA GLY A 403 -7.94 54.05 -12.83
C GLY A 403 -9.35 53.56 -12.51
N ARG A 404 -10.13 53.31 -13.57
CA ARG A 404 -11.53 52.86 -13.61
C ARG A 404 -11.93 51.76 -12.61
N ARG A 405 -10.97 50.99 -12.11
CA ARG A 405 -11.16 49.88 -11.15
C ARG A 405 -11.34 50.37 -9.70
N GLY A 406 -10.72 51.48 -9.31
CA GLY A 406 -10.94 52.09 -7.98
C GLY A 406 -12.31 52.76 -7.85
N ARG A 407 -12.87 53.26 -8.96
CA ARG A 407 -14.25 53.78 -9.00
C ARG A 407 -15.31 52.70 -8.84
N ALA A 408 -15.04 51.49 -9.33
CA ALA A 408 -15.97 50.36 -9.21
C ALA A 408 -16.04 49.85 -7.77
N GLN A 409 -14.90 49.75 -7.07
CA GLN A 409 -14.86 49.37 -5.65
C GLN A 409 -15.50 50.42 -4.75
N ALA A 410 -15.25 51.71 -4.98
CA ALA A 410 -15.91 52.77 -4.22
C ALA A 410 -17.43 52.80 -4.44
N ASN A 411 -17.89 52.56 -5.68
CA ASN A 411 -19.32 52.47 -5.97
C ASN A 411 -19.98 51.23 -5.34
N GLU A 412 -19.27 50.11 -5.24
CA GLU A 412 -19.78 48.88 -4.62
C GLU A 412 -19.91 49.04 -3.10
N GLU A 413 -18.93 49.68 -2.47
CA GLU A 413 -18.93 50.01 -1.04
C GLU A 413 -20.04 51.02 -0.68
N GLU A 414 -20.24 52.05 -1.51
CA GLU A 414 -21.34 53.02 -1.34
C GLU A 414 -22.72 52.37 -1.52
N LEU A 415 -22.85 51.43 -2.46
CA LEU A 415 -24.11 50.70 -2.69
C LEU A 415 -24.45 49.77 -1.51
N LEU A 416 -23.44 49.06 -0.97
CA LEU A 416 -23.58 48.22 0.24
C LEU A 416 -23.98 49.05 1.46
N ARG A 417 -23.43 50.27 1.58
CA ARG A 417 -23.77 51.19 2.67
C ARG A 417 -25.20 51.73 2.57
N GLN A 418 -25.66 52.06 1.36
CA GLN A 418 -27.04 52.47 1.11
C GLN A 418 -28.05 51.33 1.35
N LEU A 419 -27.69 50.09 1.00
CA LEU A 419 -28.51 48.91 1.31
C LEU A 419 -28.62 48.66 2.82
N ALA A 420 -27.53 48.80 3.58
CA ALA A 420 -27.53 48.68 5.04
C ALA A 420 -28.37 49.78 5.72
N ALA A 421 -28.35 51.01 5.19
CA ALA A 421 -29.18 52.11 5.70
C ALA A 421 -30.70 51.87 5.46
N LEU A 422 -31.06 51.28 4.31
CA LEU A 422 -32.44 50.91 4.00
C LEU A 422 -32.98 49.77 4.89
N GLU A 423 -32.13 48.80 5.22
CA GLU A 423 -32.50 47.67 6.09
C GLU A 423 -32.68 48.09 7.56
N THR A 424 -31.93 49.11 8.00
CA THR A 424 -31.99 49.67 9.37
C THR A 424 -33.04 50.78 9.54
N GLY A 425 -33.68 51.22 8.46
CA GLY A 425 -34.73 52.25 8.49
C GLY A 425 -34.23 53.67 8.78
N ALA A 426 -32.93 53.92 8.62
CA ALA A 426 -32.30 55.22 8.85
C ALA A 426 -32.46 56.15 7.63
N SER A 427 -32.44 57.48 7.87
CA SER A 427 -32.45 58.49 6.81
C SER A 427 -31.14 58.43 6.02
N LEU A 428 -31.19 58.68 4.70
CA LEU A 428 -29.99 58.68 3.83
C LEU A 428 -28.92 59.69 4.27
N GLU A 429 -29.26 60.70 5.08
CA GLU A 429 -28.32 61.68 5.61
C GLU A 429 -27.50 61.16 6.81
N ASP A 430 -27.90 60.04 7.44
CA ASP A 430 -27.20 59.41 8.56
C ASP A 430 -26.36 58.18 8.12
N ALA A 431 -26.29 57.90 6.81
CA ALA A 431 -25.59 56.72 6.27
C ALA A 431 -24.06 56.80 6.43
N ASP A 432 -23.50 57.99 6.65
CA ASP A 432 -22.06 58.21 6.81
C ASP A 432 -21.50 57.79 8.18
N ASP A 433 -22.37 57.56 9.17
CA ASP A 433 -21.98 57.14 10.53
C ASP A 433 -22.27 55.66 10.84
N ILE A 434 -22.76 54.89 9.85
CA ILE A 434 -22.97 53.45 10.01
C ILE A 434 -21.64 52.73 9.77
N GLU A 435 -21.00 52.29 10.87
CA GLU A 435 -19.91 51.31 10.84
C GLU A 435 -20.47 49.93 10.51
N LEU A 436 -20.09 49.39 9.36
CA LEU A 436 -20.33 48.00 8.99
C LEU A 436 -19.49 47.10 9.88
N ALA A 437 -20.05 46.69 11.02
CA ALA A 437 -19.52 45.58 11.78
C ALA A 437 -19.58 44.32 10.90
N LYS A 438 -18.42 43.90 10.36
CA LYS A 438 -18.26 42.55 9.82
C LYS A 438 -18.73 41.59 10.89
N LYS A 439 -19.80 40.84 10.62
CA LYS A 439 -20.05 39.59 11.31
C LYS A 439 -18.90 38.67 10.93
N GLU A 440 -17.85 38.67 11.76
CA GLU A 440 -16.91 37.56 11.82
C GLU A 440 -17.74 36.37 12.32
N GLU A 441 -18.03 35.44 11.41
CA GLU A 441 -18.19 34.06 11.83
C GLU A 441 -16.87 33.70 12.50
N GLU A 442 -16.90 33.41 13.81
CA GLU A 442 -15.75 32.88 14.54
C GLU A 442 -15.41 31.49 13.97
N GLU A 443 -14.79 31.44 12.79
CA GLU A 443 -13.84 30.40 12.48
C GLU A 443 -12.53 30.81 13.16
N ASP A 444 -12.01 29.95 14.03
CA ASP A 444 -10.64 30.06 14.57
C ASP A 444 -9.61 30.02 13.41
N GLU A 445 -9.47 31.11 12.65
CA GLU A 445 -8.41 31.28 11.66
C GLU A 445 -7.08 31.49 12.40
N LYS A 446 -6.46 30.38 12.82
CA LYS A 446 -5.02 30.41 13.13
C LYS A 446 -4.30 30.91 11.88
N PRO A 447 -3.50 31.98 11.94
CA PRO A 447 -2.75 32.44 10.79
C PRO A 447 -1.78 31.34 10.35
N ALA A 448 -1.81 30.99 9.06
CA ALA A 448 -0.93 29.98 8.47
C ALA A 448 0.55 30.34 8.74
N ARG A 449 1.32 29.36 9.19
CA ARG A 449 2.75 29.51 9.49
C ARG A 449 3.49 30.05 8.26
N GLU A 450 4.41 31.00 8.46
CA GLU A 450 5.36 31.36 7.40
C GLU A 450 6.29 30.18 7.15
N MET A 451 6.20 29.59 5.94
CA MET A 451 7.01 28.43 5.56
C MET A 451 8.30 28.89 4.87
N PRO A 452 9.44 28.24 5.16
CA PRO A 452 10.68 28.57 4.50
C PRO A 452 10.59 28.31 2.99
N VAL A 453 11.23 29.18 2.21
CA VAL A 453 11.33 29.06 0.76
C VAL A 453 12.79 28.91 0.38
N THR A 454 13.13 27.78 -0.23
CA THR A 454 14.48 27.47 -0.69
C THR A 454 14.58 27.63 -2.21
N MET A 455 15.79 27.86 -2.71
CA MET A 455 16.07 27.90 -4.16
C MET A 455 16.54 26.55 -4.69
N GLU A 456 16.57 25.54 -3.83
CA GLU A 456 16.99 24.18 -4.14
C GLU A 456 15.74 23.29 -4.18
N PRO A 457 15.65 22.37 -5.15
CA PRO A 457 14.58 21.38 -5.14
C PRO A 457 14.75 20.43 -3.94
N PRO A 458 13.72 19.65 -3.60
CA PRO A 458 13.81 18.63 -2.56
C PRO A 458 14.96 17.63 -2.80
N HIS A 459 15.36 16.90 -1.76
CA HIS A 459 16.40 15.88 -1.85
C HIS A 459 16.15 14.90 -3.02
N MET A 460 17.23 14.38 -3.61
CA MET A 460 17.15 13.39 -4.68
C MET A 460 16.42 12.12 -4.22
N ARG A 461 15.50 11.64 -5.06
CA ARG A 461 14.61 10.52 -4.71
C ARG A 461 13.88 10.01 -5.95
N PHE A 462 13.34 8.81 -5.83
CA PHE A 462 12.40 8.23 -6.79
C PHE A 462 11.06 7.93 -6.11
N ASN A 463 10.05 7.66 -6.91
CA ASN A 463 8.68 7.34 -6.49
C ASN A 463 8.02 8.39 -5.57
N ALA A 464 8.46 9.65 -5.64
CA ALA A 464 7.79 10.76 -4.95
C ALA A 464 6.34 10.91 -5.45
N GLN A 465 5.42 11.19 -4.53
CA GLN A 465 4.02 11.41 -4.84
C GLN A 465 3.80 12.86 -5.29
N LEU A 466 3.28 13.03 -6.51
CA LEU A 466 3.10 14.35 -7.14
C LEU A 466 1.63 14.67 -7.34
N ALA A 467 1.21 15.84 -6.86
CA ALA A 467 -0.12 16.39 -7.12
C ALA A 467 -0.01 17.84 -7.56
N VAL A 468 -0.87 18.26 -8.49
CA VAL A 468 -0.99 19.69 -8.85
C VAL A 468 -2.38 20.15 -8.52
N GLN A 469 -2.46 21.11 -7.59
CA GLN A 469 -3.68 21.86 -7.30
C GLN A 469 -3.53 23.24 -7.96
N ASP A 470 -4.45 23.56 -8.87
CA ASP A 470 -4.42 24.77 -9.70
C ASP A 470 -3.11 24.95 -10.50
N ASP A 471 -2.17 25.74 -9.97
CA ASP A 471 -0.85 26.01 -10.55
C ASP A 471 0.30 25.73 -9.56
N VAL A 472 0.02 25.05 -8.45
CA VAL A 472 1.02 24.67 -7.44
C VAL A 472 1.26 23.17 -7.48
N LEU A 473 2.51 22.78 -7.70
CA LEU A 473 2.98 21.40 -7.58
C LEU A 473 3.26 21.09 -6.12
N TYR A 474 2.71 20.01 -5.63
CA TYR A 474 3.02 19.40 -4.35
C TYR A 474 3.84 18.13 -4.56
N ILE A 475 4.91 18.01 -3.78
CA ILE A 475 5.83 16.86 -3.80
C ILE A 475 5.83 16.30 -2.38
N TYR A 476 5.34 15.06 -2.23
CA TYR A 476 5.31 14.36 -0.95
C TYR A 476 6.17 13.10 -1.02
N GLY A 477 6.91 12.82 0.05
CA GLY A 477 7.56 11.54 0.30
C GLY A 477 8.49 11.07 -0.82
N GLY A 478 8.47 9.77 -1.10
CA GLY A 478 9.39 9.07 -2.00
C GLY A 478 10.53 8.38 -1.26
N THR A 479 11.41 7.75 -2.03
CA THR A 479 12.46 6.85 -1.52
C THR A 479 13.83 7.25 -2.05
N PHE A 480 14.87 7.03 -1.26
CA PHE A 480 16.27 7.16 -1.63
C PHE A 480 17.05 5.96 -1.09
N GLU A 481 18.00 5.43 -1.85
CA GLU A 481 18.81 4.28 -1.41
C GLU A 481 20.29 4.65 -1.39
N LYS A 482 21.02 4.11 -0.42
CA LYS A 482 22.48 4.26 -0.33
C LYS A 482 23.08 3.00 0.29
N GLY A 483 23.82 2.24 -0.53
CA GLY A 483 24.18 0.86 -0.18
C GLY A 483 22.91 0.04 -0.01
N ASP A 484 22.85 -0.79 1.03
CA ASP A 484 21.68 -1.62 1.33
C ASP A 484 20.60 -0.89 2.14
N ARG A 485 20.79 0.42 2.40
CA ARG A 485 19.85 1.23 3.18
C ARG A 485 18.84 1.94 2.29
N GLU A 486 17.56 1.74 2.60
CA GLU A 486 16.42 2.43 2.01
C GLU A 486 15.88 3.52 2.95
N PHE A 487 15.83 4.76 2.47
CA PHE A 487 15.31 5.92 3.19
C PHE A 487 13.96 6.33 2.60
N THR A 488 12.90 6.22 3.39
CA THR A 488 11.56 6.69 3.02
C THR A 488 11.29 8.07 3.64
N PHE A 489 10.83 9.03 2.82
CA PHE A 489 10.54 10.39 3.27
C PHE A 489 9.04 10.61 3.59
N ASP A 490 8.75 11.59 4.44
CA ASP A 490 7.41 12.19 4.68
C ASP A 490 7.35 13.71 4.49
N ASP A 491 8.40 14.29 3.92
CA ASP A 491 8.44 15.71 3.65
C ASP A 491 7.42 16.12 2.57
N LEU A 492 6.91 17.35 2.70
CA LEU A 492 5.95 17.96 1.78
C LEU A 492 6.49 19.31 1.32
N TYR A 493 6.58 19.49 0.01
CA TYR A 493 6.98 20.74 -0.62
C TYR A 493 5.92 21.25 -1.58
N ALA A 494 5.93 22.57 -1.81
CA ALA A 494 5.10 23.23 -2.79
C ALA A 494 5.92 24.14 -3.72
N ILE A 495 5.69 24.05 -5.03
CA ILE A 495 6.33 24.87 -6.07
C ILE A 495 5.25 25.51 -6.94
N ASP A 496 5.22 26.84 -7.02
CA ASP A 496 4.37 27.58 -7.96
C ASP A 496 4.89 27.40 -9.39
N LEU A 497 4.16 26.65 -10.22
CA LEU A 497 4.56 26.33 -11.60
C LEU A 497 4.47 27.53 -12.56
N GLY A 498 3.81 28.62 -12.16
CA GLY A 498 3.72 29.85 -12.92
C GLY A 498 4.90 30.78 -12.65
N LYS A 499 5.26 30.94 -11.37
CA LYS A 499 6.34 31.84 -10.94
C LYS A 499 7.70 31.16 -10.92
N MET A 500 7.75 29.88 -10.54
CA MET A 500 8.98 29.12 -10.33
C MET A 500 9.94 29.84 -9.38
N ASP A 501 9.40 30.54 -8.37
CA ASP A 501 10.12 31.52 -7.55
C ASP A 501 10.72 30.96 -6.25
N GLY A 502 10.63 29.64 -6.07
CA GLY A 502 11.24 28.90 -4.98
C GLY A 502 10.48 27.60 -4.70
N CYS A 503 11.03 26.80 -3.79
CA CYS A 503 10.43 25.61 -3.23
C CYS A 503 10.01 25.92 -1.80
N LYS A 504 8.70 25.94 -1.53
CA LYS A 504 8.13 26.17 -0.21
C LYS A 504 8.15 24.85 0.56
N GLU A 505 8.84 24.82 1.69
CA GLU A 505 8.93 23.66 2.56
C GLU A 505 7.77 23.67 3.55
N ILE A 506 6.73 22.89 3.26
CA ILE A 506 5.54 22.82 4.11
C ILE A 506 5.87 22.05 5.39
N PHE A 507 6.48 20.88 5.21
CA PHE A 507 6.89 20.01 6.30
C PHE A 507 8.14 19.21 5.91
N THR A 508 9.05 19.03 6.85
CA THR A 508 10.19 18.13 6.75
C THR A 508 10.48 17.53 8.12
N ARG A 509 10.93 16.28 8.13
CA ARG A 509 11.49 15.62 9.30
C ARG A 509 12.86 15.03 8.92
N PRO A 510 13.86 15.04 9.82
CA PRO A 510 15.06 14.23 9.65
C PRO A 510 14.68 12.75 9.50
N VAL A 511 15.45 12.02 8.69
CA VAL A 511 15.25 10.57 8.56
C VAL A 511 15.98 9.89 9.72
N GLU A 512 15.24 9.39 10.70
CA GLU A 512 15.78 8.88 11.98
C GLU A 512 15.72 7.35 12.11
N ASP A 513 15.07 6.64 11.18
CA ASP A 513 14.58 5.28 11.41
C ASP A 513 15.17 4.24 10.42
N TRP A 514 16.47 3.90 10.52
CA TRP A 514 17.04 2.69 9.90
C TRP A 514 17.61 1.78 10.99
N ILE A 515 17.12 0.54 11.08
CA ILE A 515 17.68 -0.47 11.97
C ILE A 515 18.75 -1.22 11.19
N GLU A 516 20.01 -1.12 11.61
CA GLU A 516 21.07 -2.01 11.13
C GLU A 516 20.73 -3.43 11.61
N SER A 517 20.57 -4.37 10.68
CA SER A 517 20.52 -5.79 11.02
C SER A 517 21.91 -6.19 11.51
N GLU A 518 22.01 -6.64 12.77
CA GLU A 518 23.23 -7.17 13.40
C GLU A 518 23.63 -8.55 12.81
N ASP A 519 23.70 -8.69 11.49
CA ASP A 519 24.03 -9.95 10.81
C ASP A 519 25.18 -9.78 9.79
N GLU A 520 26.11 -8.85 10.06
CA GLU A 520 27.44 -8.82 9.45
C GLU A 520 28.46 -8.59 10.57
N ASP A 521 28.74 -9.65 11.34
CA ASP A 521 30.00 -9.76 12.09
C ASP A 521 31.13 -9.91 11.05
N ASP A 522 31.61 -8.78 10.55
CA ASP A 522 32.94 -8.66 9.97
C ASP A 522 33.95 -8.92 11.11
N GLU A 523 34.39 -10.18 11.24
CA GLU A 523 35.61 -10.52 11.99
C GLU A 523 36.83 -10.02 11.20
N ASP A 524 37.15 -8.73 11.35
CA ASP A 524 38.48 -8.19 11.08
C ASP A 524 38.82 -7.19 12.19
N ASP A 525 39.79 -7.58 13.04
CA ASP A 525 40.71 -6.77 13.87
C ASP A 525 41.24 -7.72 14.98
N GLU A 526 42.53 -7.95 15.19
CA GLU A 526 43.69 -7.05 15.16
C GLU A 526 44.99 -7.88 15.20
N ASP A 527 45.99 -7.40 14.45
CA ASP A 527 47.40 -7.20 14.82
C ASP A 527 48.20 -8.28 15.58
N ASP A 528 49.32 -8.69 14.95
CA ASP A 528 50.62 -8.74 15.61
C ASP A 528 51.71 -8.31 14.60
N GLU A 529 52.20 -7.08 14.79
CA GLU A 529 53.46 -6.58 14.22
C GLU A 529 54.66 -7.32 14.87
N ASP A 530 55.68 -7.70 14.09
CA ASP A 530 57.10 -7.55 14.47
C ASP A 530 58.06 -7.94 13.33
N GLU A 531 58.68 -6.89 12.77
CA GLU A 531 60.08 -6.67 12.33
C GLU A 531 60.93 -7.73 11.58
N GLU A 532 61.34 -7.33 10.36
CA GLU A 532 62.68 -7.34 9.70
C GLU A 532 63.56 -8.61 9.63
N GLU A 533 63.89 -9.07 8.40
CA GLU A 533 65.24 -8.98 7.78
C GLU A 533 65.37 -9.79 6.45
N GLU A 534 66.41 -9.44 5.69
CA GLU A 534 66.63 -9.53 4.24
C GLU A 534 67.15 -10.88 3.64
N GLU A 535 66.93 -10.98 2.31
CA GLU A 535 67.77 -11.53 1.22
C GLU A 535 67.98 -13.05 0.92
N GLU A 536 67.54 -13.38 -0.31
CA GLU A 536 68.17 -14.11 -1.44
C GLU A 536 68.38 -15.66 -1.51
N GLU A 537 67.84 -16.17 -2.62
CA GLU A 537 68.26 -17.27 -3.54
C GLU A 537 68.60 -18.70 -3.04
N GLU A 538 67.84 -19.70 -3.51
CA GLU A 538 68.29 -20.60 -4.60
C GLU A 538 67.24 -21.67 -4.98
N THR A 539 67.26 -22.03 -6.26
CA THR A 539 66.46 -23.06 -6.93
C THR A 539 66.89 -24.50 -6.57
N THR A 540 65.97 -25.46 -6.46
CA THR A 540 66.03 -26.76 -7.21
C THR A 540 64.87 -27.72 -6.93
N GLN A 541 64.61 -28.56 -7.93
CA GLN A 541 63.53 -29.52 -8.06
C GLN A 541 63.78 -30.87 -7.35
N MET A 542 62.67 -31.60 -7.16
CA MET A 542 62.48 -33.06 -7.29
C MET A 542 62.66 -34.02 -6.08
N PHE A 543 61.53 -34.67 -5.80
CA PHE A 543 61.31 -36.12 -5.57
C PHE A 543 61.58 -36.78 -4.20
N THR A 544 60.56 -37.55 -3.82
CA THR A 544 60.37 -38.47 -2.67
C THR A 544 61.49 -39.52 -2.49
N PRO A 545 61.58 -40.23 -1.35
CA PRO A 545 60.86 -41.51 -1.27
C PRO A 545 60.33 -41.96 0.12
N SER A 546 59.24 -42.72 0.01
CA SER A 546 58.56 -43.65 0.92
C SER A 546 59.42 -44.47 1.92
N LYS A 547 58.82 -44.80 3.08
CA LYS A 547 59.05 -46.07 3.79
C LYS A 547 57.73 -46.76 4.12
N ARG A 548 57.69 -48.06 3.76
CA ARG A 548 56.59 -49.01 3.85
C ARG A 548 57.08 -50.28 4.56
N LYS A 549 56.23 -50.92 5.36
CA LYS A 549 56.18 -52.39 5.63
C LYS A 549 54.80 -52.65 6.26
N LYS A 550 53.81 -53.36 5.67
CA LYS A 550 53.72 -54.73 5.08
C LYS A 550 54.07 -55.80 6.14
N LYS A 551 53.24 -56.80 6.44
CA LYS A 551 52.71 -57.90 5.58
C LYS A 551 51.71 -58.74 6.44
N GLN A 552 50.82 -59.64 5.99
CA GLN A 552 50.82 -60.64 4.89
C GLN A 552 49.38 -61.23 4.79
N ASP A 553 48.70 -61.26 3.63
CA ASP A 553 48.55 -62.33 2.59
C ASP A 553 47.89 -63.65 3.14
N GLU A 554 46.96 -64.38 2.48
CA GLU A 554 46.85 -64.78 1.05
C GLU A 554 45.44 -65.43 0.75
N VAL A 555 44.63 -65.00 -0.26
CA VAL A 555 44.26 -65.60 -1.61
C VAL A 555 43.55 -67.00 -1.54
N SER A 556 42.39 -67.34 -2.17
CA SER A 556 41.95 -67.27 -3.59
C SER A 556 40.43 -67.60 -3.81
N GLU A 557 39.77 -66.93 -4.79
CA GLU A 557 38.79 -67.38 -5.84
C GLU A 557 37.64 -68.41 -5.55
N VAL A 558 36.37 -68.38 -6.00
CA VAL A 558 35.63 -67.89 -7.19
C VAL A 558 34.09 -67.77 -6.87
N SER A 559 33.37 -66.88 -7.57
CA SER A 559 32.01 -67.05 -8.17
C SER A 559 30.87 -66.07 -7.80
N SER A 560 30.57 -65.22 -8.79
CA SER A 560 29.25 -64.83 -9.34
C SER A 560 28.13 -64.23 -8.48
N GLU A 561 27.69 -63.07 -8.99
CA GLU A 561 26.32 -62.55 -9.13
C GLU A 561 25.65 -61.71 -8.01
N ALA A 562 25.51 -60.43 -8.35
CA ALA A 562 24.31 -59.58 -8.26
C ALA A 562 23.69 -59.25 -6.89
N SER A 563 23.95 -58.02 -6.42
CA SER A 563 22.91 -56.99 -6.21
C SER A 563 23.57 -55.73 -5.65
N SER A 564 23.59 -54.67 -6.46
CA SER A 564 24.08 -53.35 -6.11
C SER A 564 22.91 -52.44 -5.75
N GLU A 565 22.78 -52.11 -4.47
CA GLU A 565 22.27 -50.82 -4.02
C GLU A 565 23.37 -49.76 -4.22
N PRO A 566 22.99 -48.52 -4.53
CA PRO A 566 23.61 -47.40 -3.85
C PRO A 566 22.56 -46.50 -3.20
N SER A 567 22.79 -46.29 -1.91
CA SER A 567 22.43 -45.16 -1.05
C SER A 567 21.79 -43.96 -1.74
N ILE A 568 20.53 -43.70 -1.36
CA ILE A 568 19.80 -42.45 -1.59
C ILE A 568 19.93 -41.55 -0.36
N ALA A 569 20.05 -40.25 -0.66
CA ALA A 569 20.11 -39.10 0.23
C ALA A 569 18.85 -38.87 1.08
N ALA A 570 19.05 -38.22 2.23
CA ALA A 570 18.10 -37.41 2.99
C ALA A 570 18.98 -36.54 3.93
N SER A 571 19.02 -35.21 3.85
CA SER A 571 18.02 -34.17 4.17
C SER A 571 17.71 -34.08 5.66
N GLU A 572 18.31 -33.09 6.32
CA GLU A 572 17.93 -32.50 7.62
C GLU A 572 18.26 -31.00 7.44
N ASP A 573 17.29 -30.09 7.39
CA ASP A 573 16.45 -29.55 8.49
C ASP A 573 17.28 -28.78 9.52
N ASP A 574 17.07 -27.46 9.58
CA ASP A 574 17.14 -26.72 10.84
C ASP A 574 16.16 -25.55 10.81
N GLU A 575 15.52 -25.36 11.96
CA GLU A 575 14.37 -24.50 12.24
C GLU A 575 14.80 -23.12 12.78
N THR A 576 13.92 -22.12 12.73
CA THR A 576 13.83 -21.11 13.82
C THR A 576 12.41 -20.54 13.96
N GLU A 577 11.80 -20.96 15.06
CA GLU A 577 10.73 -20.43 15.90
C GLU A 577 10.13 -19.04 15.61
N THR A 578 8.79 -19.01 15.60
CA THR A 578 8.01 -17.84 16.04
C THR A 578 7.52 -18.14 17.46
N THR A 579 7.96 -17.34 18.42
CA THR A 579 7.60 -17.48 19.83
C THR A 579 6.28 -16.75 20.13
N ALA A 580 5.30 -17.48 20.65
CA ALA A 580 4.65 -17.16 21.93
C ALA A 580 3.76 -18.31 22.43
N THR A 581 4.34 -19.11 23.32
CA THR A 581 3.70 -19.84 24.43
C THR A 581 2.56 -20.82 24.13
N SER A 582 2.88 -21.93 23.47
CA SER A 582 2.37 -23.24 23.89
C SER A 582 3.55 -24.11 24.27
N VAL A 583 3.42 -24.92 25.32
CA VAL A 583 4.49 -25.83 25.74
C VAL A 583 4.62 -26.86 24.62
N ASP A 584 5.69 -26.79 23.83
CA ASP A 584 5.90 -27.72 22.72
C ASP A 584 5.98 -29.15 23.27
N ASP A 585 4.93 -29.92 23.01
CA ASP A 585 4.79 -31.29 23.46
C ASP A 585 5.25 -32.31 22.41
N GLY A 586 5.82 -31.84 21.29
CA GLY A 586 6.36 -32.67 20.21
C GLY A 586 5.31 -33.51 19.50
N LEU A 587 4.02 -33.18 19.67
CA LEU A 587 2.90 -33.88 19.06
C LEU A 587 2.35 -33.12 17.84
N PRO A 588 1.84 -33.83 16.82
CA PRO A 588 1.29 -33.20 15.63
C PRO A 588 0.15 -32.24 15.97
N HIS A 589 0.25 -30.98 15.53
CA HIS A 589 -0.71 -29.92 15.84
C HIS A 589 -1.73 -29.68 14.72
N PRO A 590 -3.01 -29.38 15.06
CA PRO A 590 -4.00 -29.03 14.07
C PRO A 590 -3.82 -27.62 13.50
N ARG A 591 -4.15 -27.45 12.21
CA ARG A 591 -4.03 -26.14 11.54
C ARG A 591 -5.34 -25.34 11.64
N PRO A 592 -5.29 -24.00 11.63
CA PRO A 592 -6.47 -23.15 11.50
C PRO A 592 -7.29 -23.51 10.25
N PHE A 593 -8.61 -23.57 10.40
CA PHE A 593 -9.61 -23.94 9.39
C PHE A 593 -9.53 -25.39 8.88
N GLU A 594 -8.69 -26.24 9.46
CA GLU A 594 -8.64 -27.67 9.14
C GLU A 594 -9.88 -28.37 9.74
N SER A 595 -10.45 -29.37 9.06
CA SER A 595 -11.43 -30.24 9.72
C SER A 595 -10.72 -31.37 10.47
N ARG A 596 -11.35 -31.92 11.51
CA ARG A 596 -10.81 -33.08 12.26
C ARG A 596 -10.42 -34.24 11.35
N ARG A 597 -11.16 -34.44 10.26
CA ARG A 597 -10.90 -35.52 9.30
C ARG A 597 -9.65 -35.24 8.46
N GLU A 598 -9.42 -34.00 8.07
CA GLU A 598 -8.24 -33.56 7.31
C GLU A 598 -6.99 -33.61 8.20
N PHE A 599 -7.09 -33.15 9.44
CA PHE A 599 -6.02 -33.22 10.42
C PHE A 599 -5.52 -34.65 10.61
N PHE A 600 -6.42 -35.59 10.89
CA PHE A 600 -6.03 -36.98 11.02
C PHE A 600 -5.52 -37.55 9.70
N SER A 601 -6.11 -37.20 8.55
CA SER A 601 -5.63 -37.71 7.27
C SER A 601 -4.18 -37.29 6.98
N ARG A 602 -3.81 -36.06 7.34
CA ARG A 602 -2.45 -35.53 7.20
C ARG A 602 -1.48 -36.15 8.19
N THR A 603 -1.88 -36.32 9.44
CA THR A 603 -1.01 -36.74 10.55
C THR A 603 -1.16 -38.23 10.93
N SER A 604 -1.92 -39.00 10.15
CA SER A 604 -2.24 -40.41 10.46
C SER A 604 -1.02 -41.32 10.57
N ALA A 605 0.10 -41.00 9.90
CA ALA A 605 1.34 -41.78 9.99
C ALA A 605 2.05 -41.48 11.31
N GLU A 606 2.24 -40.20 11.62
CA GLU A 606 2.87 -39.71 12.85
C GLU A 606 2.12 -40.20 14.11
N TRP A 607 0.79 -40.12 14.13
CA TRP A 607 0.00 -40.63 15.26
C TRP A 607 0.09 -42.15 15.44
N GLN A 608 0.24 -42.90 14.36
CA GLN A 608 0.48 -44.34 14.46
C GLN A 608 1.87 -44.62 15.02
N GLU A 609 2.91 -43.88 14.62
CA GLU A 609 4.25 -44.03 15.17
C GLU A 609 4.33 -43.64 16.66
N ILE A 610 3.66 -42.56 17.05
CA ILE A 610 3.54 -42.13 18.46
C ILE A 610 2.84 -43.21 19.29
N LEU A 611 1.73 -43.75 18.79
CA LEU A 611 1.01 -44.83 19.46
C LEU A 611 1.87 -46.10 19.58
N MET A 612 2.54 -46.50 18.51
CA MET A 612 3.40 -47.70 18.47
C MET A 612 4.58 -47.55 19.43
N THR A 613 5.15 -46.35 19.51
CA THR A 613 6.20 -46.00 20.47
C THR A 613 5.67 -46.08 21.90
N SER A 614 4.53 -45.45 22.19
CA SER A 614 3.86 -45.53 23.51
C SER A 614 3.55 -46.97 23.95
N LEU A 615 3.10 -47.82 23.02
CA LEU A 615 2.82 -49.23 23.28
C LEU A 615 4.11 -50.02 23.58
N ARG A 616 5.19 -49.77 22.84
CA ARG A 616 6.52 -50.37 23.10
C ARG A 616 7.07 -49.97 24.47
N TRP A 617 6.91 -48.70 24.85
CA TRP A 617 7.26 -48.23 26.20
C TRP A 617 6.45 -48.89 27.31
N LYS A 618 5.18 -49.21 27.04
CA LYS A 618 4.31 -49.98 27.94
C LYS A 618 4.56 -51.50 27.87
N ASN A 619 5.64 -51.92 27.20
CA ASN A 619 6.05 -53.32 27.02
C ASN A 619 5.02 -54.18 26.27
N ILE A 620 4.15 -53.55 25.48
CA ILE A 620 3.16 -54.21 24.61
C ILE A 620 3.75 -54.25 23.21
N GLN A 621 3.90 -55.46 22.64
CA GLN A 621 4.40 -55.59 21.28
C GLN A 621 3.33 -55.16 20.27
N PRO A 622 3.54 -54.05 19.53
CA PRO A 622 2.48 -53.51 18.69
C PRO A 622 2.20 -54.40 17.46
N GLU A 623 3.16 -55.24 17.09
CA GLU A 623 3.04 -56.26 16.03
C GLU A 623 1.97 -57.33 16.34
N THR A 624 1.52 -57.41 17.59
CA THR A 624 0.44 -58.31 18.02
C THR A 624 -0.95 -57.71 17.83
N MET A 625 -1.06 -56.40 17.55
CA MET A 625 -2.32 -55.72 17.30
C MET A 625 -2.66 -55.70 15.81
N ALA A 626 -3.95 -55.78 15.48
CA ALA A 626 -4.37 -55.64 14.09
C ALA A 626 -4.13 -54.20 13.61
N ILE A 627 -3.69 -54.02 12.36
CA ILE A 627 -3.44 -52.70 11.74
C ILE A 627 -4.68 -51.79 11.86
N LYS A 628 -5.87 -52.39 11.77
CA LYS A 628 -7.15 -51.67 11.92
C LYS A 628 -7.37 -51.14 13.34
N GLU A 629 -6.90 -51.86 14.36
CA GLU A 629 -6.98 -51.43 15.76
C GLU A 629 -5.95 -50.34 16.08
N ILE A 630 -4.75 -50.42 15.50
CA ILE A 630 -3.71 -49.39 15.63
C ILE A 630 -4.20 -48.08 15.00
N LYS A 631 -4.77 -48.13 13.80
CA LYS A 631 -5.33 -46.94 13.14
C LYS A 631 -6.53 -46.36 13.89
N ALA A 632 -7.37 -47.19 14.49
CA ALA A 632 -8.50 -46.73 15.31
C ALA A 632 -8.03 -46.02 16.58
N LYS A 633 -7.04 -46.59 17.30
CA LYS A 633 -6.47 -45.96 18.50
C LYS A 633 -5.66 -44.70 18.18
N ALA A 634 -4.97 -44.66 17.04
CA ALA A 634 -4.27 -43.45 16.59
C ALA A 634 -5.27 -42.33 16.24
N TYR A 635 -6.43 -42.69 15.69
CA TYR A 635 -7.53 -41.75 15.45
C TYR A 635 -8.08 -41.17 16.76
N GLU A 636 -8.30 -42.01 17.77
CA GLU A 636 -8.74 -41.57 19.11
C GLU A 636 -7.73 -40.63 19.78
N LEU A 637 -6.41 -40.91 19.69
CA LEU A 637 -5.37 -40.03 20.23
C LEU A 637 -5.31 -38.68 19.50
N SER A 638 -5.45 -38.68 18.17
CA SER A 638 -5.53 -37.43 17.41
C SER A 638 -6.79 -36.64 17.73
N GLU A 639 -7.88 -37.31 18.11
CA GLU A 639 -9.14 -36.66 18.49
C GLU A 639 -9.00 -35.95 19.84
N GLU A 640 -8.32 -36.55 20.81
CA GLU A 640 -8.04 -35.92 22.11
C GLU A 640 -7.21 -34.64 21.92
N LYS A 641 -6.10 -34.71 21.17
CA LYS A 641 -5.26 -33.54 20.85
C LYS A 641 -6.01 -32.48 20.03
N TRP A 642 -6.90 -32.89 19.13
CA TRP A 642 -7.74 -31.97 18.36
C TRP A 642 -8.67 -31.14 19.26
N TRP A 643 -9.25 -31.76 20.29
CA TRP A 643 -10.12 -31.05 21.24
C TRP A 643 -9.35 -30.21 22.24
N ASP A 644 -8.20 -30.70 22.72
CA ASP A 644 -7.35 -29.97 23.67
C ASP A 644 -6.83 -28.65 23.10
N CYS A 645 -6.52 -28.61 21.80
CA CYS A 645 -6.02 -27.42 21.12
C CYS A 645 -7.14 -26.59 20.45
N ARG A 646 -8.42 -26.99 20.53
CA ARG A 646 -9.48 -26.36 19.72
C ARG A 646 -9.74 -24.92 20.11
N GLU A 647 -9.67 -24.57 21.38
CA GLU A 647 -9.90 -23.20 21.85
C GLU A 647 -8.84 -22.24 21.32
N GLU A 648 -7.56 -22.66 21.32
CA GLU A 648 -6.43 -21.90 20.77
C GLU A 648 -6.51 -21.78 19.24
N ILE A 649 -6.83 -22.88 18.54
CA ILE A 649 -7.01 -22.85 17.09
C ILE A 649 -8.21 -21.99 16.69
N VAL A 650 -9.29 -21.97 17.46
CA VAL A 650 -10.45 -21.08 17.20
C VAL A 650 -10.08 -19.61 17.40
N ALA A 651 -9.27 -19.28 18.41
CA ALA A 651 -8.77 -17.92 18.58
C ALA A 651 -7.89 -17.48 17.39
N LEU A 652 -7.06 -18.39 16.87
CA LEU A 652 -6.27 -18.15 15.65
C LEU A 652 -7.13 -18.07 14.39
N GLU A 653 -8.20 -18.86 14.29
CA GLU A 653 -9.20 -18.77 13.20
C GLU A 653 -9.93 -17.43 13.25
N GLU A 654 -10.32 -16.94 14.44
CA GLU A 654 -10.97 -15.64 14.62
C GLU A 654 -10.04 -14.47 14.29
N GLU A 655 -8.76 -14.55 14.69
CA GLU A 655 -7.74 -13.57 14.31
C GLU A 655 -7.49 -13.57 12.80
N GLN A 656 -7.43 -14.75 12.17
CA GLN A 656 -7.24 -14.90 10.73
C GLN A 656 -8.48 -14.48 9.93
N GLU A 657 -9.68 -14.73 10.45
CA GLU A 657 -10.94 -14.28 9.84
C GLU A 657 -11.09 -12.76 9.99
N ALA A 658 -10.66 -12.17 11.11
CA ALA A 658 -10.53 -10.72 11.28
C ALA A 658 -9.49 -10.12 10.32
N ALA A 659 -8.44 -10.88 9.96
CA ALA A 659 -7.50 -10.57 8.90
C ALA A 659 -8.01 -10.90 7.47
N GLY A 660 -9.24 -11.40 7.34
CA GLY A 660 -9.91 -11.67 6.05
C GLY A 660 -9.50 -12.99 5.37
N ILE A 661 -8.81 -13.88 6.08
CA ILE A 661 -8.42 -15.22 5.61
C ILE A 661 -9.56 -16.18 5.94
N GLN A 662 -10.30 -16.62 4.92
CA GLN A 662 -11.43 -17.54 5.09
C GLN A 662 -11.11 -19.01 4.74
N GLU A 663 -10.01 -19.27 4.04
CA GLU A 663 -9.60 -20.62 3.66
C GLU A 663 -8.08 -20.66 3.39
N VAL A 664 -7.37 -21.56 4.07
CA VAL A 664 -5.95 -21.82 3.84
C VAL A 664 -5.83 -23.02 2.91
N VAL A 665 -5.80 -22.78 1.59
CA VAL A 665 -5.62 -23.86 0.61
C VAL A 665 -4.16 -24.30 0.63
N SER A 666 -3.90 -25.49 1.17
CA SER A 666 -2.57 -26.09 1.12
C SER A 666 -2.24 -26.59 -0.30
N LEU A 667 -1.02 -26.32 -0.76
CA LEU A 667 -0.53 -26.61 -2.13
C LEU A 667 -0.47 -28.11 -2.49
N ALA A 668 -0.74 -29.02 -1.56
CA ALA A 668 -0.68 -30.47 -1.79
C ALA A 668 -1.93 -31.04 -2.49
N GLU A 669 -3.09 -30.39 -2.43
CA GLU A 669 -4.35 -30.95 -2.95
C GLU A 669 -4.61 -30.65 -4.43
N ARG A 670 -3.74 -29.87 -5.09
CA ARG A 670 -3.90 -29.51 -6.50
C ARG A 670 -3.20 -30.48 -7.49
N GLY A 671 -2.64 -31.57 -6.97
CA GLY A 671 -1.78 -32.49 -7.72
C GLY A 671 -2.46 -33.60 -8.53
N ASP A 672 -3.75 -33.92 -8.32
CA ASP A 672 -4.31 -35.16 -8.90
C ASP A 672 -5.71 -35.03 -9.52
N ALA A 673 -5.93 -34.00 -10.33
CA ALA A 673 -7.12 -33.93 -11.18
C ALA A 673 -6.80 -33.38 -12.57
N GLY A 674 -6.21 -34.23 -13.41
CA GLY A 674 -5.99 -33.89 -14.82
C GLY A 674 -5.60 -35.05 -15.72
N ALA A 675 -6.52 -35.98 -16.01
CA ALA A 675 -6.65 -36.62 -17.34
C ALA A 675 -7.78 -37.66 -17.37
N GLY A 676 -8.83 -37.40 -18.16
CA GLY A 676 -9.87 -38.40 -18.40
C GLY A 676 -11.07 -37.88 -19.18
N GLY A 677 -10.87 -37.47 -20.43
CA GLY A 677 -11.97 -37.20 -21.35
C GLY A 677 -12.78 -38.46 -21.67
N GLY A 678 -14.10 -38.35 -21.71
CA GLY A 678 -14.97 -39.46 -22.13
C GLY A 678 -16.46 -39.10 -22.10
N ALA A 679 -17.01 -38.79 -23.28
CA ALA A 679 -18.43 -38.58 -23.51
C ALA A 679 -19.31 -39.77 -23.10
N ARG A 680 -20.52 -39.51 -22.57
CA ARG A 680 -21.79 -40.11 -23.04
C ARG A 680 -23.04 -39.56 -22.32
N ARG A 681 -24.04 -39.24 -23.16
CA ARG A 681 -25.51 -39.22 -22.96
C ARG A 681 -25.97 -39.82 -21.61
N ARG A 682 -26.89 -39.18 -20.89
CA ARG A 682 -28.28 -38.92 -21.28
C ARG A 682 -28.91 -37.85 -20.39
#